data_AF-A0A5R8XXG5-F1
#
_entry.id   AF-A0A5R8XXG5-F1
#
_cell.length_a   1.000
_cell.length_b   1.000
_cell.length_c   1.000
_cell.angle_alpha   90.00
_cell.angle_beta   90.00
_cell.angle_gamma   90.00
#
_symmetry.space_group_name_H-M   'P 1'
#
loop_
_entity.id
_entity.type
_entity.pdbx_description
1 polymer ?
#
loop_
_entity_poly.entity_id
_entity_poly.type
_entity_poly.pdbx_seq_one_letter_code
_entity_poly.pdbx_strand_id
1 'polypeptide(L)'
;MRFVVFILLVLNTLWADQSILTKKEQDWIKNNTLKVGITDLYPLSYLTKDYQRAGFANDILALIIKKFQIKNRTIDIDQGNIEFAFENGEIDLIPLVNNSKVENDIGVYSSEILEIKRVLFVKKEQNNINSIDDLKHKKVAIINHAGNISHISTKYPNIKLIETKSMEESVSLLLEGNVEALISSPIIVQKYLEDNLLIGLKAMPLIIFEPTNLYYLTKKSETELQSIIEKGLNQITIKERKELFDKWFLKDLADLPLIFSREEKNYLENKNAINMCVDPDWMPYEKIENHKHVGIVADYMKGFQEKIGVPLKLVETKNWSQSLEYVKNRKCDILALVMDTPKRREYMNFTKPYITTPLVLVTKRTVAFISDLKTLKNKKIGIQKDFAYNDIIRENYPNIQVIDQKHLRDGLKKVERGELFGQVTTHLNVAYAFQEEFYGSLQISGKFDDEWKLSVGVRNDDPVLLSIFEKLVSSISDETTQKIMNHWVSIKFEKVFDYQLFWKILVFFVFVLSVILYTYFLQRKYIRKLTRVKDEIQMLNSTLEKKVQSRTSELELSNKKLKDKTHELEDLNNTLDIKIKKEIDNRKKQEQLLIQQSKLAEMGEMISMIAHQWRQPLSALSTIIQNIHLRYSLEKLDQEYLDKQMQLSNALTDKMSKTIDDFRNFFEPNKEKKPFSIKDAIQKTIFLIDDSFKSNSIKIEYQILDDVIMYGFESELSQVLLNILTNSKDAFLEKDIQNPEILIKTKKVQTHIKIMISDNAGGISESIINKVFEPYFTTKESYNGTGLGLYMSKIIIEQNMKGQLSVKNIKNGVEFTIYIPLKIN
;
A
#
# COMPACT_ATOMS: atom_id res chain seq x y z
N MET A 1 2.87 -14.56 49.68
CA MET A 1 3.18 -15.92 49.17
C MET A 1 3.08 -16.08 47.65
N ARG A 2 2.29 -15.29 46.90
CA ARG A 2 2.21 -15.40 45.42
C ARG A 2 3.38 -14.76 44.64
N PHE A 3 4.16 -13.87 45.26
CA PHE A 3 5.34 -13.24 44.63
C PHE A 3 6.59 -14.13 44.59
N VAL A 4 6.70 -15.10 45.51
CA VAL A 4 7.87 -16.01 45.58
C VAL A 4 7.74 -17.17 44.57
N VAL A 5 6.52 -17.55 44.20
CA VAL A 5 6.26 -18.63 43.23
C VAL A 5 6.56 -18.18 41.78
N PHE A 6 6.45 -16.88 41.48
CA PHE A 6 6.74 -16.36 40.15
C PHE A 6 8.25 -16.32 39.84
N ILE A 7 9.10 -16.14 40.86
CA ILE A 7 10.56 -16.17 40.70
C ILE A 7 11.07 -17.62 40.49
N LEU A 8 10.41 -18.61 41.09
CA LEU A 8 10.76 -20.03 40.92
C LEU A 8 10.30 -20.63 39.58
N LEU A 9 9.24 -20.10 38.96
CA LEU A 9 8.75 -20.56 37.65
C LEU A 9 9.53 -20.01 36.45
N VAL A 10 10.26 -18.90 36.61
CA VAL A 10 11.11 -18.32 35.56
C VAL A 10 12.51 -18.95 35.53
N LEU A 11 12.91 -19.70 36.56
CA LEU A 11 14.22 -20.38 36.62
C LEU A 11 14.25 -21.76 35.94
N ASN A 12 13.09 -22.34 35.56
CA ASN A 12 13.01 -23.68 34.99
C ASN A 12 12.95 -23.73 33.45
N THR A 13 12.99 -22.61 32.74
CA THR A 13 12.88 -22.60 31.27
C THR A 13 14.22 -22.52 30.53
N LEU A 14 15.36 -22.70 31.21
CA LEU A 14 16.69 -22.52 30.60
C LEU A 14 17.64 -23.72 30.74
N TRP A 15 17.19 -24.84 31.30
CA TRP A 15 18.02 -26.04 31.46
C TRP A 15 17.64 -27.06 30.40
N ALA A 16 18.63 -27.51 29.60
CA ALA A 16 18.42 -28.65 28.74
C ALA A 16 18.21 -29.90 29.59
N ASP A 17 17.39 -30.83 29.08
CA ASP A 17 17.19 -32.11 29.74
C ASP A 17 18.51 -32.91 29.72
N GLN A 18 19.21 -32.94 30.86
CA GLN A 18 20.45 -33.69 31.02
C GLN A 18 20.24 -35.21 30.81
N SER A 19 19.00 -35.69 30.74
CA SER A 19 18.65 -37.08 30.39
C SER A 19 19.13 -37.48 28.98
N ILE A 20 19.36 -36.51 28.09
CA ILE A 20 19.79 -36.74 26.70
C ILE A 20 21.30 -37.09 26.63
N LEU A 21 22.06 -36.74 27.66
CA LEU A 21 23.50 -37.01 27.74
C LEU A 21 23.76 -38.42 28.27
N THR A 22 24.71 -39.13 27.65
CA THR A 22 25.19 -40.41 28.16
C THR A 22 26.06 -40.19 29.40
N LYS A 23 26.25 -41.24 30.21
CA LYS A 23 27.12 -41.16 31.40
C LYS A 23 28.54 -40.73 31.06
N LYS A 24 29.09 -41.21 29.93
CA LYS A 24 30.42 -40.81 29.43
C LYS A 24 30.49 -39.31 29.09
N GLU A 25 29.45 -38.77 28.48
CA GLU A 25 29.37 -37.34 28.13
C GLU A 25 29.24 -36.47 29.39
N GLN A 26 28.44 -36.91 30.37
CA GLN A 26 28.34 -36.23 31.67
C GLN A 26 29.68 -36.22 32.42
N ASP A 27 30.40 -37.34 32.42
CA ASP A 27 31.73 -37.45 33.00
C ASP A 27 32.74 -36.56 32.25
N TRP A 28 32.65 -36.49 30.91
CA TRP A 28 33.48 -35.61 30.09
C TRP A 28 33.25 -34.13 30.47
N ILE A 29 31.99 -33.69 30.59
CA ILE A 29 31.64 -32.30 30.97
C ILE A 29 32.17 -31.95 32.36
N LYS A 30 32.13 -32.90 33.30
CA LYS A 30 32.57 -32.68 34.68
C LYS A 30 34.08 -32.52 34.79
N ASN A 31 34.83 -33.34 34.02
CA ASN A 31 36.27 -33.50 34.14
C ASN A 31 37.09 -32.65 33.17
N ASN A 32 36.52 -32.20 32.05
CA ASN A 32 37.24 -31.44 31.03
C ASN A 32 36.85 -29.96 31.01
N THR A 33 37.69 -29.14 30.38
CA THR A 33 37.41 -27.74 30.07
C THR A 33 37.60 -27.52 28.58
N LEU A 34 36.52 -27.17 27.88
CA LEU A 34 36.51 -26.95 26.43
C LEU A 34 37.38 -25.75 26.06
N LYS A 35 38.45 -25.98 25.30
CA LYS A 35 39.29 -24.91 24.75
C LYS A 35 38.80 -24.53 23.36
N VAL A 36 38.34 -23.30 23.20
CA VAL A 36 37.79 -22.82 21.91
C VAL A 36 38.77 -21.85 21.28
N GLY A 37 39.26 -22.20 20.09
CA GLY A 37 40.04 -21.28 19.25
C GLY A 37 39.10 -20.34 18.51
N ILE A 38 39.52 -19.10 18.24
CA ILE A 38 38.66 -18.13 17.53
C ILE A 38 39.36 -17.63 16.30
N THR A 39 38.64 -17.67 15.18
CA THR A 39 38.99 -16.94 13.96
C THR A 39 38.27 -15.61 13.96
N ASP A 40 38.93 -14.54 13.52
CA ASP A 40 38.30 -13.24 13.29
C ASP A 40 37.56 -13.24 11.93
N LEU A 41 36.26 -13.45 12.01
CA LEU A 41 35.31 -13.36 10.93
C LEU A 41 34.09 -12.57 11.41
N TYR A 42 34.24 -11.26 11.58
CA TYR A 42 33.14 -10.38 11.94
C TYR A 42 31.99 -10.40 10.90
N PRO A 43 30.71 -10.46 11.29
CA PRO A 43 30.14 -10.56 12.64
C PRO A 43 29.82 -12.00 13.10
N LEU A 44 30.44 -13.01 12.49
CA LEU A 44 30.09 -14.43 12.67
C LEU A 44 30.86 -15.08 13.82
N SER A 45 32.14 -14.76 13.96
CA SER A 45 32.99 -15.18 15.07
C SER A 45 34.12 -14.17 15.19
N TYR A 46 34.33 -13.55 16.34
CA TYR A 46 35.45 -12.64 16.58
C TYR A 46 35.67 -12.44 18.08
N LEU A 47 36.78 -11.80 18.45
CA LEU A 47 37.04 -11.34 19.80
C LEU A 47 36.70 -9.86 19.93
N THR A 48 35.96 -9.48 20.97
CA THR A 48 35.76 -8.07 21.33
C THR A 48 37.05 -7.46 21.87
N LYS A 49 37.10 -6.14 21.99
CA LYS A 49 38.21 -5.42 22.64
C LYS A 49 38.49 -5.88 24.08
N ASP A 50 37.49 -6.45 24.75
CA ASP A 50 37.59 -7.00 26.11
C ASP A 50 37.94 -8.51 26.12
N TYR A 51 38.42 -9.05 25.00
CA TYR A 51 38.76 -10.48 24.82
C TYR A 51 37.58 -11.43 25.08
N GLN A 52 36.34 -10.95 24.94
CA GLN A 52 35.15 -11.79 25.00
C GLN A 52 34.83 -12.32 23.60
N ARG A 53 34.33 -13.56 23.54
CA ARG A 53 33.89 -14.14 22.28
C ARG A 53 32.57 -13.50 21.86
N ALA A 54 32.52 -13.04 20.64
CA ALA A 54 31.34 -12.45 20.05
C ALA A 54 31.11 -12.99 18.63
N GLY A 55 29.91 -12.76 18.12
CA GLY A 55 29.48 -13.20 16.80
C GLY A 55 28.50 -14.35 16.83
N PHE A 56 27.75 -14.49 15.74
CA PHE A 56 26.63 -15.43 15.62
C PHE A 56 26.97 -16.87 16.01
N ALA A 57 28.09 -17.43 15.50
CA ALA A 57 28.50 -18.79 15.82
C ALA A 57 28.95 -18.92 17.29
N ASN A 58 29.66 -17.92 17.82
CA ASN A 58 30.06 -17.94 19.23
C ASN A 58 28.86 -17.85 20.18
N ASP A 59 27.80 -17.12 19.80
CA ASP A 59 26.56 -17.06 20.57
C ASP A 59 25.77 -18.38 20.54
N ILE A 60 25.75 -19.07 19.38
CA ILE A 60 25.20 -20.44 19.28
C ILE A 60 25.98 -21.36 20.22
N LEU A 61 27.31 -21.31 20.19
CA LEU A 61 28.15 -22.12 21.06
C LEU A 61 27.94 -21.77 22.54
N ALA A 62 27.78 -20.48 22.87
CA ALA A 62 27.48 -20.02 24.22
C ALA A 62 26.13 -20.57 24.72
N LEU A 63 25.13 -20.67 23.85
CA LEU A 63 23.85 -21.29 24.17
C LEU A 63 24.02 -22.78 24.53
N ILE A 64 24.81 -23.52 23.74
CA ILE A 64 25.11 -24.95 24.00
C ILE A 64 25.86 -25.11 25.32
N ILE A 65 26.92 -24.32 25.51
CA ILE A 65 27.73 -24.28 26.74
C ILE A 65 26.85 -24.02 27.95
N LYS A 66 25.92 -23.05 27.87
CA LYS A 66 25.00 -22.71 28.94
C LYS A 66 24.02 -23.84 29.23
N LYS A 67 23.41 -24.42 28.18
CA LYS A 67 22.43 -25.52 28.31
C LYS A 67 23.03 -26.76 28.99
N PHE A 68 24.27 -27.10 28.68
CA PHE A 68 24.95 -28.27 29.24
C PHE A 68 25.95 -27.97 30.37
N GLN A 69 26.07 -26.71 30.80
CA GLN A 69 26.99 -26.28 31.87
C GLN A 69 28.46 -26.64 31.60
N ILE A 70 28.91 -26.51 30.34
CA ILE A 70 30.26 -26.89 29.93
C ILE A 70 31.27 -25.85 30.43
N LYS A 71 32.28 -26.29 31.21
CA LYS A 71 33.43 -25.44 31.52
C LYS A 71 34.20 -25.15 30.23
N ASN A 72 34.51 -23.90 29.96
CA ASN A 72 35.19 -23.51 28.73
C ASN A 72 36.16 -22.36 28.96
N ARG A 73 37.15 -22.25 28.08
CA ARG A 73 38.05 -21.09 27.98
C ARG A 73 38.33 -20.77 26.52
N THR A 74 38.50 -19.49 26.25
CA THR A 74 38.89 -18.98 24.93
C THR A 74 40.40 -19.00 24.80
N ILE A 75 40.90 -19.36 23.63
CA ILE A 75 42.32 -19.21 23.28
C ILE A 75 42.39 -18.32 22.04
N ASP A 76 43.05 -17.18 22.20
CA ASP A 76 43.30 -16.23 21.13
C ASP A 76 44.47 -16.74 20.28
N ILE A 77 44.22 -16.95 19.00
CA ILE A 77 45.17 -17.56 18.06
C ILE A 77 45.04 -16.79 16.74
N ASP A 78 46.19 -16.43 16.18
CA ASP A 78 46.22 -15.83 14.84
C ASP A 78 45.58 -16.78 13.81
N GLN A 79 44.78 -16.23 12.90
CA GLN A 79 43.97 -17.01 11.97
C GLN A 79 44.81 -17.95 11.11
N GLY A 80 46.03 -17.54 10.74
CA GLY A 80 46.97 -18.37 9.97
C GLY A 80 47.51 -19.60 10.73
N ASN A 81 47.38 -19.63 12.06
CA ASN A 81 47.93 -20.67 12.93
C ASN A 81 46.87 -21.53 13.63
N ILE A 82 45.57 -21.27 13.40
CA ILE A 82 44.50 -21.93 14.14
C ILE A 82 44.43 -23.45 13.87
N GLU A 83 44.70 -23.87 12.62
CA GLU A 83 44.75 -25.29 12.26
C GLU A 83 45.92 -26.00 12.95
N PHE A 84 47.10 -25.36 12.97
CA PHE A 84 48.28 -25.89 13.65
C PHE A 84 48.07 -26.02 15.17
N ALA A 85 47.45 -25.01 15.80
CA ALA A 85 47.12 -25.07 17.22
C ALA A 85 46.06 -26.15 17.54
N PHE A 86 45.15 -26.41 16.60
CA PHE A 86 44.19 -27.50 16.72
C PHE A 86 44.87 -28.87 16.64
N GLU A 87 45.76 -29.08 15.68
CA GLU A 87 46.56 -30.30 15.54
C GLU A 87 47.44 -30.58 16.76
N ASN A 88 48.09 -29.55 17.32
CA ASN A 88 49.01 -29.70 18.46
C ASN A 88 48.33 -29.85 19.83
N GLY A 89 47.00 -29.83 19.89
CA GLY A 89 46.31 -30.05 21.16
C GLY A 89 46.00 -28.77 21.96
N GLU A 90 46.33 -27.59 21.43
CA GLU A 90 46.15 -26.32 22.15
C GLU A 90 44.68 -25.96 22.27
N ILE A 91 43.89 -26.18 21.23
CA ILE A 91 42.43 -25.99 21.19
C ILE A 91 41.68 -27.29 20.89
N ASP A 92 40.44 -27.41 21.34
CA ASP A 92 39.61 -28.60 21.21
C ASP A 92 38.46 -28.42 20.21
N LEU A 93 38.06 -27.15 19.96
CA LEU A 93 37.00 -26.80 19.03
C LEU A 93 37.33 -25.53 18.25
N ILE A 94 37.07 -25.56 16.94
CA ILE A 94 37.07 -24.37 16.07
C ILE A 94 35.60 -24.02 15.73
N PRO A 95 35.12 -22.81 16.06
CA PRO A 95 33.72 -22.44 15.97
C PRO A 95 33.23 -22.17 14.54
N LEU A 96 34.13 -21.98 13.58
CA LEU A 96 33.71 -21.58 12.24
C LEU A 96 34.69 -22.04 11.16
N VAL A 97 34.48 -23.25 10.67
CA VAL A 97 35.23 -23.80 9.53
C VAL A 97 34.30 -24.10 8.36
N ASN A 98 34.82 -24.06 7.15
CA ASN A 98 34.13 -24.63 6.00
C ASN A 98 34.53 -26.09 5.79
N ASN A 99 33.69 -26.83 5.07
CA ASN A 99 34.00 -28.20 4.68
C ASN A 99 34.77 -28.20 3.34
N SER A 100 36.08 -27.94 3.39
CA SER A 100 36.95 -28.10 2.23
C SER A 100 37.51 -29.53 2.21
N LYS A 101 36.81 -30.38 1.44
CA LYS A 101 37.03 -31.85 1.32
C LYS A 101 36.69 -32.64 2.58
N VAL A 102 35.71 -33.51 2.41
CA VAL A 102 34.99 -34.36 3.38
C VAL A 102 35.90 -35.33 4.18
N GLU A 103 37.21 -35.32 3.96
CA GLU A 103 38.21 -36.14 4.67
C GLU A 103 39.50 -35.35 4.87
N ASN A 104 39.45 -34.28 5.65
CA ASN A 104 40.68 -33.77 6.25
C ASN A 104 40.94 -34.59 7.53
N ASP A 105 42.10 -35.26 7.62
CA ASP A 105 42.44 -36.24 8.68
C ASP A 105 42.50 -35.64 10.11
N ILE A 106 42.31 -34.32 10.22
CA ILE A 106 42.52 -33.52 11.42
C ILE A 106 41.33 -33.50 12.39
N GLY A 107 40.09 -33.73 11.93
CA GLY A 107 38.91 -33.53 12.80
C GLY A 107 37.58 -34.07 12.27
N VAL A 108 36.50 -33.77 13.00
CA VAL A 108 35.12 -34.15 12.70
C VAL A 108 34.25 -32.89 12.71
N TYR A 109 33.48 -32.68 11.64
CA TYR A 109 32.57 -31.56 11.50
C TYR A 109 31.24 -31.83 12.22
N SER A 110 30.66 -30.82 12.86
CA SER A 110 29.28 -30.86 13.37
C SER A 110 28.24 -30.85 12.26
N SER A 111 26.96 -30.90 12.62
CA SER A 111 25.89 -30.41 11.76
C SER A 111 26.11 -28.94 11.37
N GLU A 112 25.54 -28.58 10.22
CA GLU A 112 25.62 -27.25 9.63
C GLU A 112 25.07 -26.19 10.58
N ILE A 113 25.81 -25.09 10.75
CA ILE A 113 25.44 -23.99 11.64
C ILE A 113 24.80 -22.86 10.85
N LEU A 114 25.42 -22.52 9.72
CA LEU A 114 25.05 -21.41 8.85
C LEU A 114 25.51 -21.70 7.42
N GLU A 115 24.63 -21.47 6.46
CA GLU A 115 24.98 -21.36 5.04
C GLU A 115 25.19 -19.88 4.70
N ILE A 116 26.34 -19.56 4.11
CA ILE A 116 26.66 -18.21 3.66
C ILE A 116 26.63 -18.13 2.14
N LYS A 117 25.66 -17.39 1.62
CA LYS A 117 25.60 -17.01 0.21
C LYS A 117 26.60 -15.90 -0.08
N ARG A 118 27.27 -15.98 -1.21
CA ARG A 118 28.16 -14.93 -1.73
C ARG A 118 27.53 -14.30 -2.95
N VAL A 119 27.54 -12.97 -2.98
CA VAL A 119 27.06 -12.19 -4.11
C VAL A 119 28.10 -11.14 -4.47
N LEU A 120 27.89 -10.53 -5.63
CA LEU A 120 28.69 -9.42 -6.09
C LEU A 120 28.19 -8.10 -5.50
N PHE A 121 29.10 -7.25 -5.05
CA PHE A 121 28.86 -5.88 -4.62
C PHE A 121 29.57 -4.91 -5.55
N VAL A 122 28.87 -3.84 -5.93
CA VAL A 122 29.39 -2.78 -6.81
C VAL A 122 29.04 -1.41 -6.22
N LYS A 123 29.64 -0.33 -6.74
CA LYS A 123 29.22 1.03 -6.38
C LYS A 123 27.75 1.25 -6.75
N LYS A 124 27.01 1.99 -5.92
CA LYS A 124 25.58 2.24 -6.09
C LYS A 124 25.26 2.88 -7.45
N GLU A 125 26.11 3.81 -7.88
CA GLU A 125 25.98 4.56 -9.14
C GLU A 125 26.36 3.74 -10.40
N GLN A 126 26.98 2.57 -10.22
CA GLN A 126 27.53 1.76 -11.30
C GLN A 126 26.46 0.82 -11.88
N ASN A 127 26.02 1.06 -13.12
CA ASN A 127 24.92 0.33 -13.77
C ASN A 127 25.36 -0.60 -14.92
N ASN A 128 26.66 -0.71 -15.16
CA ASN A 128 27.23 -1.43 -16.31
C ASN A 128 27.61 -2.89 -16.03
N ILE A 129 27.41 -3.40 -14.81
CA ILE A 129 27.65 -4.79 -14.44
C ILE A 129 26.31 -5.42 -14.11
N ASN A 130 25.78 -6.28 -14.98
CA ASN A 130 24.49 -6.95 -14.76
C ASN A 130 24.61 -8.47 -14.80
N SER A 131 25.74 -9.00 -15.29
CA SER A 131 26.04 -10.42 -15.39
C SER A 131 27.48 -10.72 -14.98
N ILE A 132 27.77 -12.01 -14.76
CA ILE A 132 29.14 -12.47 -14.48
C ILE A 132 30.09 -12.23 -15.67
N ASP A 133 29.55 -12.24 -16.90
CA ASP A 133 30.35 -12.03 -18.11
C ASP A 133 30.91 -10.61 -18.21
N ASP A 134 30.24 -9.63 -17.60
CA ASP A 134 30.69 -8.22 -17.55
C ASP A 134 31.95 -8.05 -16.68
N LEU A 135 32.30 -9.05 -15.87
CA LEU A 135 33.49 -9.06 -15.01
C LEU A 135 34.73 -9.63 -15.71
N LYS A 136 34.65 -10.07 -16.96
CA LYS A 136 35.81 -10.59 -17.70
C LYS A 136 36.92 -9.53 -17.76
N HIS A 137 38.11 -9.94 -17.32
CA HIS A 137 39.33 -9.15 -17.21
C HIS A 137 39.29 -7.98 -16.21
N LYS A 138 38.20 -7.83 -15.45
CA LYS A 138 38.06 -6.85 -14.37
C LYS A 138 38.71 -7.31 -13.08
N LYS A 139 39.11 -6.35 -12.25
CA LYS A 139 39.64 -6.59 -10.91
C LYS A 139 38.49 -6.70 -9.93
N VAL A 140 38.44 -7.82 -9.20
CA VAL A 140 37.36 -8.07 -8.24
C VAL A 140 38.00 -8.40 -6.89
N ALA A 141 37.69 -7.59 -5.88
CA ALA A 141 38.16 -7.83 -4.52
C ALA A 141 37.44 -9.04 -3.92
N ILE A 142 38.18 -9.84 -3.16
CA ILE A 142 37.65 -10.95 -2.39
C ILE A 142 38.46 -11.10 -1.10
N ILE A 143 37.78 -11.37 0.01
CA ILE A 143 38.45 -11.65 1.27
C ILE A 143 38.59 -13.16 1.42
N ASN A 144 39.78 -13.64 1.77
CA ASN A 144 40.06 -15.06 1.96
C ASN A 144 39.57 -15.57 3.32
N HIS A 145 38.27 -15.58 3.51
CA HIS A 145 37.67 -16.17 4.70
C HIS A 145 37.44 -17.66 4.45
N ALA A 146 38.27 -18.49 5.08
CA ALA A 146 38.22 -19.96 5.08
C ALA A 146 38.60 -20.67 3.77
N GLY A 147 39.48 -20.14 2.92
CA GLY A 147 40.18 -20.99 1.93
C GLY A 147 39.42 -21.40 0.66
N ASN A 148 38.32 -20.73 0.31
CA ASN A 148 37.52 -21.03 -0.89
C ASN A 148 37.82 -20.14 -2.13
N ILE A 149 38.91 -19.35 -2.12
CA ILE A 149 39.31 -18.54 -3.30
C ILE A 149 39.62 -19.44 -4.51
N SER A 150 40.25 -20.59 -4.26
CA SER A 150 40.69 -21.54 -5.29
C SER A 150 39.56 -22.05 -6.19
N HIS A 151 38.35 -22.20 -5.66
CA HIS A 151 37.20 -22.64 -6.46
C HIS A 151 36.71 -21.54 -7.40
N ILE A 152 36.64 -20.29 -6.93
CA ILE A 152 36.19 -19.15 -7.74
C ILE A 152 37.23 -18.85 -8.84
N SER A 153 38.52 -18.92 -8.53
CA SER A 153 39.58 -18.73 -9.51
C SER A 153 39.59 -19.83 -10.58
N THR A 154 39.29 -21.08 -10.21
CA THR A 154 39.23 -22.21 -11.16
C THR A 154 38.00 -22.12 -12.06
N LYS A 155 36.84 -21.76 -11.52
CA LYS A 155 35.57 -21.68 -12.27
C LYS A 155 35.49 -20.42 -13.15
N TYR A 156 36.13 -19.33 -12.74
CA TYR A 156 36.12 -18.04 -13.44
C TYR A 156 37.53 -17.51 -13.72
N PRO A 157 38.34 -18.20 -14.54
CA PRO A 157 39.76 -17.88 -14.74
C PRO A 157 40.01 -16.51 -15.41
N ASN A 158 38.98 -15.96 -16.07
CA ASN A 158 39.06 -14.68 -16.75
C ASN A 158 38.82 -13.47 -15.84
N ILE A 159 38.43 -13.67 -14.57
CA ILE A 159 38.27 -12.60 -13.59
C ILE A 159 39.58 -12.42 -12.83
N LYS A 160 40.09 -11.19 -12.71
CA LYS A 160 41.31 -10.91 -11.93
C LYS A 160 40.92 -10.73 -10.45
N LEU A 161 40.99 -11.81 -9.68
CA LEU A 161 40.72 -11.74 -8.25
C LEU A 161 41.87 -11.02 -7.51
N ILE A 162 41.51 -10.04 -6.68
CA ILE A 162 42.41 -9.33 -5.78
C ILE A 162 42.08 -9.78 -4.36
N GLU A 163 42.99 -10.54 -3.76
CA GLU A 163 42.84 -10.98 -2.38
C GLU A 163 43.15 -9.82 -1.42
N THR A 164 42.23 -9.53 -0.51
CA THR A 164 42.37 -8.47 0.50
C THR A 164 42.40 -9.08 1.90
N LYS A 165 43.03 -8.39 2.85
CA LYS A 165 43.19 -8.82 4.25
C LYS A 165 41.96 -8.55 5.11
N SER A 166 41.17 -7.52 4.79
CA SER A 166 40.00 -7.13 5.60
C SER A 166 38.84 -6.61 4.75
N MET A 167 37.65 -6.54 5.37
CA MET A 167 36.47 -5.93 4.75
C MET A 167 36.68 -4.44 4.48
N GLU A 168 37.39 -3.75 5.37
CA GLU A 168 37.76 -2.34 5.20
C GLU A 168 38.61 -2.13 3.95
N GLU A 169 39.64 -2.96 3.73
CA GLU A 169 40.48 -2.88 2.53
C GLU A 169 39.66 -3.16 1.27
N SER A 170 38.84 -4.22 1.29
CA SER A 170 37.94 -4.58 0.19
C SER A 170 36.97 -3.46 -0.19
N VAL A 171 36.31 -2.86 0.79
CA VAL A 171 35.35 -1.76 0.57
C VAL A 171 36.07 -0.49 0.12
N SER A 172 37.22 -0.17 0.71
CA SER A 172 38.02 1.01 0.34
C SER A 172 38.50 0.92 -1.10
N LEU A 173 39.11 -0.21 -1.51
CA LEU A 173 39.52 -0.44 -2.89
C LEU A 173 38.36 -0.31 -3.87
N LEU A 174 37.17 -0.79 -3.50
CA LEU A 174 35.98 -0.67 -4.34
C LEU A 174 35.55 0.80 -4.44
N LEU A 175 35.39 1.51 -3.33
CA LEU A 175 34.96 2.92 -3.30
C LEU A 175 35.95 3.86 -4.01
N GLU A 176 37.25 3.60 -3.90
CA GLU A 176 38.33 4.32 -4.60
C GLU A 176 38.37 4.02 -6.10
N GLY A 177 37.73 2.91 -6.54
CA GLY A 177 37.74 2.47 -7.94
C GLY A 177 38.99 1.68 -8.34
N ASN A 178 39.75 1.17 -7.38
CA ASN A 178 40.88 0.28 -7.61
C ASN A 178 40.46 -1.15 -8.02
N VAL A 179 39.23 -1.52 -7.66
CA VAL A 179 38.52 -2.72 -8.13
C VAL A 179 37.12 -2.35 -8.64
N GLU A 180 36.58 -3.14 -9.57
CA GLU A 180 35.25 -2.89 -10.13
C GLU A 180 34.11 -3.50 -9.30
N ALA A 181 34.42 -4.52 -8.49
CA ALA A 181 33.46 -5.21 -7.66
C ALA A 181 34.12 -5.89 -6.45
N LEU A 182 33.29 -6.28 -5.49
CA LEU A 182 33.65 -7.06 -4.30
C LEU A 182 32.79 -8.34 -4.26
N ILE A 183 33.39 -9.50 -4.04
CA ILE A 183 32.66 -10.76 -3.78
C ILE A 183 32.66 -11.01 -2.28
N SER A 184 31.49 -10.99 -1.67
CA SER A 184 31.33 -11.33 -0.25
C SER A 184 29.90 -11.70 0.10
N SER A 185 29.68 -12.06 1.36
CA SER A 185 28.34 -12.30 1.91
C SER A 185 27.60 -10.99 2.13
N PRO A 186 26.32 -10.90 1.72
CA PRO A 186 25.48 -9.74 2.07
C PRO A 186 25.44 -9.45 3.55
N ILE A 187 25.41 -10.50 4.37
CA ILE A 187 25.36 -10.38 5.82
C ILE A 187 26.58 -9.64 6.36
N ILE A 188 27.77 -9.98 5.85
CA ILE A 188 29.03 -9.39 6.31
C ILE A 188 29.19 -7.96 5.80
N VAL A 189 28.91 -7.74 4.50
CA VAL A 189 29.04 -6.41 3.89
C VAL A 189 28.04 -5.43 4.49
N GLN A 190 26.77 -5.83 4.64
CA GLN A 190 25.72 -4.98 5.19
C GLN A 190 26.06 -4.54 6.61
N LYS A 191 26.49 -5.48 7.47
CA LYS A 191 26.89 -5.16 8.84
C LYS A 191 28.06 -4.19 8.90
N TYR A 192 29.07 -4.40 8.04
CA TYR A 192 30.21 -3.48 7.95
C TYR A 192 29.78 -2.09 7.49
N LEU A 193 28.92 -1.97 6.47
CA LEU A 193 28.41 -0.69 5.99
C LEU A 193 27.65 0.06 7.07
N GLU A 194 26.85 -0.64 7.88
CA GLU A 194 26.08 -0.06 8.99
C GLU A 194 26.98 0.48 10.11
N ASP A 195 27.89 -0.36 10.59
CA ASP A 195 28.77 0.00 11.70
C ASP A 195 29.67 1.20 11.36
N ASN A 196 29.93 1.41 10.07
CA ASN A 196 30.73 2.52 9.54
C ASN A 196 29.90 3.63 8.88
N LEU A 197 28.56 3.55 8.90
CA LEU A 197 27.62 4.50 8.29
C LEU A 197 27.92 4.80 6.80
N LEU A 198 28.37 3.79 6.06
CA LEU A 198 28.76 3.90 4.67
C LEU A 198 27.55 3.73 3.74
N ILE A 199 27.32 4.72 2.88
CA ILE A 199 26.28 4.70 1.85
C ILE A 199 26.99 4.82 0.51
N GLY A 200 27.04 3.74 -0.28
CA GLY A 200 27.78 3.78 -1.54
C GLY A 200 27.90 2.47 -2.31
N LEU A 201 27.56 1.34 -1.69
CA LEU A 201 27.55 0.03 -2.34
C LEU A 201 26.12 -0.46 -2.58
N LYS A 202 25.97 -1.35 -3.57
CA LYS A 202 24.75 -2.14 -3.80
C LYS A 202 25.10 -3.60 -4.05
N ALA A 203 24.28 -4.50 -3.55
CA ALA A 203 24.36 -5.93 -3.85
C ALA A 203 23.76 -6.21 -5.24
N MET A 204 24.34 -7.17 -5.96
CA MET A 204 23.83 -7.70 -7.23
C MET A 204 23.40 -9.17 -7.01
N PRO A 205 22.21 -9.42 -6.45
CA PRO A 205 21.79 -10.74 -5.98
C PRO A 205 21.55 -11.74 -7.11
N LEU A 206 21.49 -11.30 -8.37
CA LEU A 206 21.35 -12.18 -9.54
C LEU A 206 22.67 -12.89 -9.90
N ILE A 207 23.81 -12.42 -9.39
CA ILE A 207 25.13 -13.03 -9.58
C ILE A 207 25.51 -13.74 -8.29
N ILE A 208 25.09 -15.00 -8.18
CA ILE A 208 25.27 -15.84 -6.99
C ILE A 208 26.47 -16.75 -7.20
N PHE A 209 27.35 -16.81 -6.22
CA PHE A 209 28.43 -17.79 -6.15
C PHE A 209 28.02 -18.96 -5.27
N GLU A 210 28.70 -20.11 -5.40
CA GLU A 210 28.37 -21.29 -4.59
C GLU A 210 28.41 -20.96 -3.09
N PRO A 211 27.36 -21.31 -2.34
CA PRO A 211 27.28 -21.01 -0.93
C PRO A 211 28.36 -21.76 -0.17
N THR A 212 28.78 -21.21 0.96
CA THR A 212 29.74 -21.86 1.87
C THR A 212 29.01 -22.26 3.14
N ASN A 213 28.95 -23.57 3.39
CA ASN A 213 28.43 -24.12 4.63
C ASN A 213 29.48 -24.05 5.72
N LEU A 214 29.06 -23.65 6.91
CA LEU A 214 29.91 -23.47 8.07
C LEU A 214 29.53 -24.44 9.20
N TYR A 215 30.56 -24.95 9.86
CA TYR A 215 30.48 -26.01 10.85
C TYR A 215 31.39 -25.73 12.05
N TYR A 216 31.14 -26.43 13.16
CA TYR A 216 32.14 -26.60 14.22
C TYR A 216 33.07 -27.75 13.85
N LEU A 217 34.37 -27.59 14.13
CA LEU A 217 35.34 -28.66 14.03
C LEU A 217 35.73 -29.12 15.43
N THR A 218 35.64 -30.42 15.69
CA THR A 218 36.16 -31.06 16.90
C THR A 218 37.18 -32.13 16.54
N LYS A 219 38.05 -32.52 17.49
CA LYS A 219 39.07 -33.53 17.21
C LYS A 219 38.46 -34.91 17.03
N LYS A 220 39.01 -35.69 16.11
CA LYS A 220 38.59 -37.09 15.85
C LYS A 220 38.75 -38.00 17.06
N SER A 221 39.71 -37.70 17.94
CA SER A 221 39.93 -38.42 19.21
C SER A 221 38.90 -38.09 20.30
N GLU A 222 38.18 -36.97 20.19
CA GLU A 222 37.26 -36.45 21.21
C GLU A 222 35.80 -36.78 20.87
N THR A 223 35.49 -38.08 20.85
CA THR A 223 34.16 -38.57 20.43
C THR A 223 33.01 -38.05 21.30
N GLU A 224 33.26 -37.91 22.60
CA GLU A 224 32.30 -37.39 23.57
C GLU A 224 32.00 -35.91 23.32
N LEU A 225 33.02 -35.08 23.07
CA LEU A 225 32.84 -33.66 22.74
C LEU A 225 32.01 -33.50 21.46
N GLN A 226 32.35 -34.25 20.40
CA GLN A 226 31.60 -34.21 19.16
C GLN A 226 30.12 -34.54 19.37
N SER A 227 29.83 -35.59 20.14
CA SER A 227 28.45 -35.98 20.47
C SER A 227 27.72 -34.89 21.27
N ILE A 228 28.40 -34.26 22.25
CA ILE A 228 27.84 -33.16 23.05
C ILE A 228 27.49 -31.96 22.18
N ILE A 229 28.38 -31.55 21.27
CA ILE A 229 28.14 -30.42 20.36
C ILE A 229 26.96 -30.71 19.42
N GLU A 230 26.89 -31.92 18.87
CA GLU A 230 25.79 -32.32 17.98
C GLU A 230 24.44 -32.34 18.71
N LYS A 231 24.39 -32.91 19.93
CA LYS A 231 23.20 -32.86 20.79
C LYS A 231 22.83 -31.42 21.14
N GLY A 232 23.83 -30.56 21.35
CA GLY A 232 23.63 -29.15 21.64
C GLY A 232 22.95 -28.41 20.51
N LEU A 233 23.47 -28.57 19.28
CA LEU A 233 22.90 -27.99 18.07
C LEU A 233 21.45 -28.44 17.84
N ASN A 234 21.15 -29.72 18.09
CA ASN A 234 19.80 -30.28 17.98
C ASN A 234 18.82 -29.77 19.05
N GLN A 235 19.32 -29.23 20.17
CA GLN A 235 18.51 -28.65 21.26
C GLN A 235 18.28 -27.14 21.13
N ILE A 236 18.81 -26.51 20.06
CA ILE A 236 18.56 -25.10 19.77
C ILE A 236 17.21 -24.98 19.07
N THR A 237 16.26 -24.33 19.73
CA THR A 237 14.93 -24.11 19.17
C THR A 237 14.97 -23.13 18.00
N ILE A 238 13.99 -23.22 17.11
CA ILE A 238 13.81 -22.24 16.01
C ILE A 238 13.69 -20.82 16.55
N LYS A 239 13.04 -20.65 17.71
CA LYS A 239 12.89 -19.36 18.38
C LYS A 239 14.25 -18.82 18.84
N GLU A 240 15.05 -19.59 19.57
CA GLU A 240 16.40 -19.18 20.00
C GLU A 240 17.29 -18.87 18.79
N ARG A 241 17.23 -19.70 17.75
CA ARG A 241 17.97 -19.47 16.50
C ARG A 241 17.55 -18.18 15.82
N LYS A 242 16.25 -17.89 15.76
CA LYS A 242 15.70 -16.65 15.22
C LYS A 242 16.13 -15.45 16.05
N GLU A 243 16.07 -15.53 17.38
CA GLU A 243 16.52 -14.45 18.28
C GLU A 243 18.01 -14.15 18.09
N LEU A 244 18.85 -15.18 17.96
CA LEU A 244 20.27 -15.00 17.64
C LEU A 244 20.48 -14.42 16.24
N PHE A 245 19.70 -14.86 15.26
CA PHE A 245 19.79 -14.33 13.90
C PHE A 245 19.37 -12.86 13.85
N ASP A 246 18.24 -12.50 14.46
CA ASP A 246 17.71 -11.13 14.57
C ASP A 246 18.65 -10.23 15.40
N LYS A 247 19.42 -10.79 16.35
CA LYS A 247 20.45 -10.04 17.11
C LYS A 247 21.62 -9.62 16.21
N TRP A 248 22.07 -10.51 15.33
CA TRP A 248 23.29 -10.31 14.54
C TRP A 248 23.02 -9.76 13.13
N PHE A 249 21.80 -9.90 12.62
CA PHE A 249 21.43 -9.59 11.23
C PHE A 249 20.09 -8.84 11.15
N LEU A 250 19.96 -7.92 10.18
CA LEU A 250 18.71 -7.16 9.97
C LEU A 250 17.52 -8.05 9.58
N LYS A 251 16.33 -7.66 10.04
CA LYS A 251 15.03 -8.30 9.73
C LYS A 251 14.72 -8.38 8.23
N ASP A 252 15.24 -7.48 7.40
CA ASP A 252 14.97 -7.46 5.96
C ASP A 252 15.71 -8.59 5.19
N LEU A 253 16.62 -9.32 5.85
CA LEU A 253 17.32 -10.50 5.31
C LEU A 253 16.66 -11.81 5.76
N ALA A 254 15.35 -11.80 6.06
CA ALA A 254 14.57 -12.90 6.66
C ALA A 254 14.41 -14.20 5.83
N ASP A 255 15.42 -14.62 5.09
CA ASP A 255 15.59 -16.02 4.70
C ASP A 255 16.69 -16.64 5.57
N LEU A 256 16.32 -16.99 6.80
CA LEU A 256 17.08 -17.96 7.61
C LEU A 256 17.35 -19.21 6.73
N PRO A 257 18.61 -19.66 6.56
CA PRO A 257 18.85 -20.92 5.88
C PRO A 257 18.15 -22.04 6.64
N LEU A 258 17.28 -22.77 5.95
CA LEU A 258 16.51 -23.87 6.49
C LEU A 258 17.43 -25.07 6.66
N ILE A 259 17.72 -25.43 7.92
CA ILE A 259 18.57 -26.57 8.23
C ILE A 259 17.70 -27.82 8.38
N PHE A 260 17.78 -28.68 7.38
CA PHE A 260 17.16 -29.99 7.38
C PHE A 260 18.03 -31.02 8.10
N SER A 261 17.39 -31.94 8.83
CA SER A 261 18.07 -33.10 9.43
C SER A 261 18.59 -34.02 8.31
N ARG A 262 19.50 -34.94 8.63
CA ARG A 262 19.99 -35.92 7.64
C ARG A 262 18.85 -36.78 7.08
N GLU A 263 17.89 -37.16 7.91
CA GLU A 263 16.70 -37.92 7.50
C GLU A 263 15.82 -37.14 6.52
N GLU A 264 15.60 -35.85 6.78
CA GLU A 264 14.83 -34.96 5.91
C GLU A 264 15.54 -34.67 4.59
N LYS A 265 16.86 -34.45 4.61
CA LYS A 265 17.67 -34.28 3.38
C LYS A 265 17.58 -35.54 2.52
N ASN A 266 17.80 -36.72 3.10
CA ASN A 266 17.66 -37.99 2.40
C ASN A 266 16.23 -38.21 1.87
N TYR A 267 15.21 -37.82 2.64
CA TYR A 267 13.82 -37.89 2.18
C TYR A 267 13.62 -37.03 0.93
N LEU A 268 14.04 -35.76 0.96
CA LEU A 268 13.89 -34.82 -0.16
C LEU A 268 14.67 -35.26 -1.40
N GLU A 269 15.90 -35.75 -1.24
CA GLU A 269 16.74 -36.26 -2.34
C GLU A 269 16.11 -37.47 -3.05
N ASN A 270 15.40 -38.33 -2.32
CA ASN A 270 14.73 -39.51 -2.87
C ASN A 270 13.28 -39.25 -3.31
N LYS A 271 12.72 -38.07 -3.02
CA LYS A 271 11.33 -37.74 -3.34
C LYS A 271 11.24 -37.07 -4.71
N ASN A 272 10.67 -37.79 -5.69
CA ASN A 272 10.50 -37.25 -7.05
C ASN A 272 9.58 -36.01 -7.10
N ALA A 273 8.48 -36.03 -6.36
CA ALA A 273 7.53 -34.92 -6.24
C ALA A 273 6.66 -35.12 -5.00
N ILE A 274 6.10 -34.02 -4.50
CA ILE A 274 5.10 -34.01 -3.43
C ILE A 274 3.76 -33.66 -4.06
N ASN A 275 2.79 -34.57 -4.01
CA ASN A 275 1.46 -34.36 -4.59
C ASN A 275 0.63 -33.46 -3.67
N MET A 276 0.18 -32.34 -4.20
CA MET A 276 -0.53 -31.30 -3.45
C MET A 276 -1.96 -31.16 -3.95
N CYS A 277 -2.91 -31.27 -3.02
CA CYS A 277 -4.30 -30.89 -3.21
C CYS A 277 -4.53 -29.48 -2.64
N VAL A 278 -5.48 -28.75 -3.23
CA VAL A 278 -5.89 -27.38 -2.82
C VAL A 278 -7.41 -27.27 -2.85
N ASP A 279 -7.99 -26.20 -2.30
CA ASP A 279 -9.36 -25.83 -2.66
C ASP A 279 -9.39 -25.21 -4.08
N PRO A 280 -10.15 -25.79 -5.02
CA PRO A 280 -10.15 -25.30 -6.40
C PRO A 280 -10.97 -24.01 -6.61
N ASP A 281 -11.70 -23.50 -5.60
CA ASP A 281 -12.56 -22.31 -5.75
C ASP A 281 -12.66 -21.49 -4.44
N TRP A 282 -11.51 -21.03 -3.92
CA TRP A 282 -11.44 -20.29 -2.65
C TRP A 282 -10.59 -19.02 -2.70
N MET A 283 -10.79 -18.21 -3.75
CA MET A 283 -10.11 -16.91 -3.89
C MET A 283 -10.44 -15.94 -2.76
N PRO A 284 -9.49 -15.12 -2.27
CA PRO A 284 -8.12 -14.95 -2.78
C PRO A 284 -7.10 -15.92 -2.15
N TYR A 285 -7.52 -16.89 -1.33
CA TYR A 285 -6.60 -17.83 -0.68
C TYR A 285 -5.98 -18.76 -1.72
N GLU A 286 -6.81 -19.55 -2.40
CA GLU A 286 -6.38 -20.47 -3.44
C GLU A 286 -7.50 -20.80 -4.41
N LYS A 287 -7.13 -21.07 -5.67
CA LYS A 287 -7.98 -21.57 -6.73
C LYS A 287 -7.15 -22.38 -7.71
N ILE A 288 -7.82 -23.27 -8.44
CA ILE A 288 -7.26 -23.86 -9.66
C ILE A 288 -7.75 -23.06 -10.86
N GLU A 289 -6.82 -22.43 -11.58
CA GLU A 289 -7.11 -21.68 -12.79
C GLU A 289 -6.11 -22.05 -13.88
N ASN A 290 -6.59 -22.39 -15.08
CA ASN A 290 -5.77 -22.81 -16.21
C ASN A 290 -4.76 -23.92 -15.85
N HIS A 291 -5.22 -24.95 -15.12
CA HIS A 291 -4.39 -26.07 -14.64
C HIS A 291 -3.25 -25.65 -13.68
N LYS A 292 -3.34 -24.47 -13.06
CA LYS A 292 -2.36 -23.92 -12.12
C LYS A 292 -3.00 -23.54 -10.80
N HIS A 293 -2.21 -23.67 -9.74
CA HIS A 293 -2.55 -23.16 -8.42
C HIS A 293 -2.28 -21.65 -8.38
N VAL A 294 -3.31 -20.86 -8.08
CA VAL A 294 -3.25 -19.39 -7.99
C VAL A 294 -3.84 -18.92 -6.67
N GLY A 295 -3.37 -17.79 -6.15
CA GLY A 295 -3.84 -17.19 -4.89
C GLY A 295 -2.71 -16.97 -3.88
N ILE A 296 -3.06 -16.46 -2.71
CA ILE A 296 -2.15 -16.22 -1.58
C ILE A 296 -1.35 -17.48 -1.23
N VAL A 297 -2.02 -18.63 -1.16
CA VAL A 297 -1.40 -19.91 -0.81
C VAL A 297 -0.47 -20.39 -1.91
N ALA A 298 -0.75 -20.08 -3.18
CA ALA A 298 0.13 -20.43 -4.29
C ALA A 298 1.50 -19.74 -4.16
N ASP A 299 1.54 -18.49 -3.69
CA ASP A 299 2.79 -17.76 -3.45
C ASP A 299 3.59 -18.38 -2.29
N TYR A 300 2.92 -18.77 -1.21
CA TYR A 300 3.57 -19.52 -0.13
C TYR A 300 4.14 -20.86 -0.61
N MET A 301 3.33 -21.63 -1.35
CA MET A 301 3.74 -22.94 -1.88
C MET A 301 4.90 -22.82 -2.88
N LYS A 302 4.95 -21.75 -3.67
CA LYS A 302 6.09 -21.47 -4.54
C LYS A 302 7.36 -21.23 -3.73
N GLY A 303 7.30 -20.39 -2.69
CA GLY A 303 8.43 -20.16 -1.79
C GLY A 303 8.87 -21.43 -1.05
N PHE A 304 7.92 -22.29 -0.67
CA PHE A 304 8.20 -23.60 -0.09
C PHE A 304 8.91 -24.53 -1.06
N GLN A 305 8.44 -24.62 -2.30
CA GLN A 305 9.07 -25.40 -3.36
C GLN A 305 10.52 -24.97 -3.61
N GLU A 306 10.76 -23.65 -3.68
CA GLU A 306 12.10 -23.08 -3.86
C GLU A 306 13.04 -23.43 -2.70
N LYS A 307 12.52 -23.50 -1.46
CA LYS A 307 13.29 -23.83 -0.25
C LYS A 307 13.63 -25.31 -0.10
N ILE A 308 12.77 -26.23 -0.56
CA ILE A 308 13.02 -27.68 -0.46
C ILE A 308 13.64 -28.30 -1.71
N GLY A 309 13.60 -27.63 -2.86
CA GLY A 309 14.15 -28.14 -4.13
C GLY A 309 13.38 -29.32 -4.74
N VAL A 310 12.26 -29.74 -4.16
CA VAL A 310 11.39 -30.82 -4.63
C VAL A 310 10.11 -30.23 -5.25
N PRO A 311 9.71 -30.64 -6.47
CA PRO A 311 8.49 -30.13 -7.11
C PRO A 311 7.21 -30.41 -6.29
N LEU A 312 6.37 -29.38 -6.13
CA LEU A 312 5.02 -29.51 -5.61
C LEU A 312 4.04 -29.71 -6.78
N LYS A 313 3.60 -30.95 -6.99
CA LYS A 313 2.73 -31.31 -8.12
C LYS A 313 1.27 -31.11 -7.74
N LEU A 314 0.61 -30.16 -8.38
CA LEU A 314 -0.83 -29.96 -8.23
C LEU A 314 -1.61 -31.18 -8.72
N VAL A 315 -2.48 -31.72 -7.88
CA VAL A 315 -3.49 -32.72 -8.23
C VAL A 315 -4.83 -32.02 -8.35
N GLU A 316 -5.36 -31.95 -9.56
CA GLU A 316 -6.61 -31.22 -9.83
C GLU A 316 -7.84 -31.89 -9.21
N THR A 317 -8.69 -31.06 -8.62
CA THR A 317 -9.94 -31.46 -7.99
C THR A 317 -11.06 -30.53 -8.45
N LYS A 318 -12.30 -31.05 -8.45
CA LYS A 318 -13.50 -30.35 -8.91
C LYS A 318 -14.09 -29.43 -7.84
N ASN A 319 -13.88 -29.77 -6.58
CA ASN A 319 -14.38 -29.04 -5.41
C ASN A 319 -13.61 -29.48 -4.15
N TRP A 320 -13.81 -28.75 -3.07
CA TRP A 320 -13.22 -29.02 -1.77
C TRP A 320 -13.46 -30.45 -1.25
N SER A 321 -14.67 -30.99 -1.41
CA SER A 321 -15.00 -32.37 -0.99
C SER A 321 -14.10 -33.41 -1.66
N GLN A 322 -13.79 -33.22 -2.95
CA GLN A 322 -12.89 -34.11 -3.68
C GLN A 322 -11.43 -33.98 -3.22
N SER A 323 -10.97 -32.77 -2.87
CA SER A 323 -9.64 -32.56 -2.27
C SER A 323 -9.47 -33.34 -0.97
N LEU A 324 -10.48 -33.30 -0.10
CA LEU A 324 -10.50 -34.09 1.14
C LEU A 324 -10.50 -35.60 0.86
N GLU A 325 -11.31 -36.06 -0.10
CA GLU A 325 -11.36 -37.47 -0.49
C GLU A 325 -10.01 -37.96 -1.03
N TYR A 326 -9.34 -37.15 -1.84
CA TYR A 326 -8.06 -37.52 -2.46
C TYR A 326 -6.96 -37.68 -1.43
N VAL A 327 -6.93 -36.84 -0.40
CA VAL A 327 -5.92 -36.94 0.66
C VAL A 327 -6.20 -38.12 1.58
N LYS A 328 -7.48 -38.38 1.88
CA LYS A 328 -7.91 -39.59 2.61
C LYS A 328 -7.51 -40.87 1.87
N ASN A 329 -7.60 -40.86 0.54
CA ASN A 329 -7.20 -41.95 -0.34
C ASN A 329 -5.71 -41.91 -0.75
N ARG A 330 -4.89 -41.07 -0.13
CA ARG A 330 -3.44 -40.94 -0.38
C ARG A 330 -3.06 -40.58 -1.83
N LYS A 331 -3.97 -39.97 -2.60
CA LYS A 331 -3.68 -39.37 -3.91
C LYS A 331 -2.89 -38.07 -3.80
N CYS A 332 -3.01 -37.40 -2.66
CA CYS A 332 -2.24 -36.21 -2.30
C CYS A 332 -1.46 -36.48 -1.02
N ASP A 333 -0.21 -36.05 -1.01
CA ASP A 333 0.67 -36.10 0.15
C ASP A 333 0.34 -34.96 1.13
N ILE A 334 -0.07 -33.79 0.59
CA ILE A 334 -0.43 -32.60 1.37
C ILE A 334 -1.73 -31.94 0.89
N LEU A 335 -2.42 -31.26 1.81
CA LEU A 335 -3.36 -30.16 1.55
C LEU A 335 -2.68 -28.84 1.87
N ALA A 336 -2.65 -27.95 0.89
CA ALA A 336 -1.98 -26.66 0.98
C ALA A 336 -2.55 -25.80 2.13
N LEU A 337 -3.88 -25.71 2.23
CA LEU A 337 -4.55 -24.92 3.25
C LEU A 337 -5.74 -25.68 3.85
N VAL A 338 -5.64 -26.06 5.12
CA VAL A 338 -6.68 -26.83 5.80
C VAL A 338 -6.69 -26.56 7.29
N MET A 339 -7.88 -26.51 7.88
CA MET A 339 -8.05 -26.40 9.32
C MET A 339 -7.92 -27.76 10.01
N ASP A 340 -7.19 -27.76 11.12
CA ASP A 340 -7.07 -28.89 12.04
C ASP A 340 -8.39 -29.15 12.78
N THR A 341 -8.92 -30.36 12.66
CA THR A 341 -10.10 -30.81 13.40
C THR A 341 -9.91 -32.25 13.89
N PRO A 342 -10.58 -32.66 14.99
CA PRO A 342 -10.48 -34.02 15.50
C PRO A 342 -10.74 -35.10 14.44
N LYS A 343 -11.79 -34.93 13.61
CA LYS A 343 -12.13 -35.87 12.53
C LYS A 343 -11.04 -35.96 11.44
N ARG A 344 -10.33 -34.86 11.18
CA ARG A 344 -9.28 -34.83 10.13
C ARG A 344 -7.95 -35.40 10.63
N ARG A 345 -7.70 -35.33 11.95
CA ARG A 345 -6.53 -35.96 12.59
C ARG A 345 -6.49 -37.49 12.42
N GLU A 346 -7.62 -38.12 12.13
CA GLU A 346 -7.69 -39.55 11.82
C GLU A 346 -6.89 -39.96 10.56
N TYR A 347 -6.67 -39.03 9.62
CA TYR A 347 -5.96 -39.31 8.36
C TYR A 347 -4.90 -38.27 7.97
N MET A 348 -4.76 -37.16 8.72
CA MET A 348 -3.75 -36.12 8.49
C MET A 348 -3.14 -35.61 9.78
N ASN A 349 -1.87 -35.22 9.73
CA ASN A 349 -1.23 -34.37 10.71
C ASN A 349 -1.16 -32.93 10.19
N PHE A 350 -1.01 -31.96 11.08
CA PHE A 350 -1.07 -30.54 10.71
C PHE A 350 0.17 -29.83 11.19
N THR A 351 0.66 -28.90 10.36
CA THR A 351 1.65 -27.94 10.83
C THR A 351 1.03 -26.96 11.82
N LYS A 352 1.87 -26.12 12.43
CA LYS A 352 1.36 -24.88 13.03
C LYS A 352 0.62 -24.05 11.97
N PRO A 353 -0.38 -23.24 12.38
CA PRO A 353 -1.11 -22.42 11.44
C PRO A 353 -0.24 -21.30 10.88
N TYR A 354 -0.41 -21.02 9.60
CA TYR A 354 0.31 -19.96 8.88
C TYR A 354 -0.63 -18.92 8.27
N ILE A 355 -1.93 -19.20 8.26
CA ILE A 355 -2.97 -18.23 7.93
C ILE A 355 -4.02 -18.26 9.05
N THR A 356 -4.33 -17.09 9.57
CA THR A 356 -5.40 -16.89 10.55
C THR A 356 -6.41 -15.90 9.99
N THR A 357 -7.70 -16.24 10.03
CA THR A 357 -8.76 -15.37 9.50
C THR A 357 -10.03 -15.40 10.34
N PRO A 358 -10.73 -14.28 10.53
CA PRO A 358 -12.06 -14.29 11.13
C PRO A 358 -13.10 -14.81 10.12
N LEU A 359 -14.12 -15.51 10.62
CA LEU A 359 -15.36 -15.73 9.89
C LEU A 359 -16.32 -14.57 10.09
N VAL A 360 -17.09 -14.30 9.05
CA VAL A 360 -18.06 -13.21 9.00
C VAL A 360 -19.38 -13.71 8.44
N LEU A 361 -20.46 -13.04 8.81
CA LEU A 361 -21.79 -13.25 8.25
C LEU A 361 -22.09 -12.15 7.24
N VAL A 362 -22.32 -12.54 5.99
CA VAL A 362 -22.73 -11.65 4.91
C VAL A 362 -24.25 -11.67 4.76
N THR A 363 -24.86 -10.50 4.71
CA THR A 363 -26.32 -10.34 4.53
C THR A 363 -26.62 -9.18 3.56
N LYS A 364 -27.91 -8.89 3.33
CA LYS A 364 -28.32 -7.69 2.58
C LYS A 364 -28.00 -6.41 3.35
N ARG A 365 -27.75 -5.30 2.65
CA ARG A 365 -27.42 -4.00 3.26
C ARG A 365 -28.47 -3.44 4.24
N THR A 366 -29.73 -3.86 4.09
CA THR A 366 -30.82 -3.43 4.96
C THR A 366 -30.77 -4.07 6.36
N VAL A 367 -29.93 -5.08 6.58
CA VAL A 367 -29.85 -5.81 7.84
C VAL A 367 -28.81 -5.15 8.73
N ALA A 368 -29.24 -4.65 9.90
CA ALA A 368 -28.36 -4.05 10.89
C ALA A 368 -27.26 -5.03 11.35
N PHE A 369 -26.18 -4.50 11.91
CA PHE A 369 -25.11 -5.34 12.46
C PHE A 369 -25.64 -6.21 13.61
N ILE A 370 -25.31 -7.51 13.56
CA ILE A 370 -25.73 -8.55 14.49
C ILE A 370 -24.52 -8.84 15.38
N SER A 371 -24.58 -8.36 16.62
CA SER A 371 -23.53 -8.58 17.63
C SER A 371 -23.57 -9.98 18.25
N ASP A 372 -24.75 -10.61 18.31
CA ASP A 372 -24.92 -11.98 18.80
C ASP A 372 -25.62 -12.86 17.76
N LEU A 373 -24.86 -13.76 17.15
CA LEU A 373 -25.36 -14.68 16.12
C LEU A 373 -26.37 -15.70 16.67
N LYS A 374 -26.44 -15.92 17.99
CA LYS A 374 -27.47 -16.78 18.60
C LYS A 374 -28.88 -16.23 18.43
N THR A 375 -29.01 -14.93 18.15
CA THR A 375 -30.29 -14.27 17.88
C THR A 375 -30.93 -14.67 16.55
N LEU A 376 -30.19 -15.35 15.66
CA LEU A 376 -30.62 -15.73 14.31
C LEU A 376 -31.53 -16.97 14.26
N LYS A 377 -32.51 -17.04 15.16
CA LYS A 377 -33.42 -18.17 15.27
C LYS A 377 -34.20 -18.41 13.97
N ASN A 378 -34.18 -19.65 13.47
CA ASN A 378 -34.88 -20.09 12.26
C ASN A 378 -34.49 -19.36 10.96
N LYS A 379 -33.37 -18.63 10.94
CA LYS A 379 -32.87 -18.00 9.72
C LYS A 379 -32.09 -19.03 8.88
N LYS A 380 -32.31 -19.00 7.57
CA LYS A 380 -31.56 -19.82 6.60
C LYS A 380 -30.18 -19.21 6.38
N ILE A 381 -29.14 -19.87 6.87
CA ILE A 381 -27.76 -19.43 6.75
C ILE A 381 -27.00 -20.38 5.84
N GLY A 382 -26.41 -19.84 4.77
CA GLY A 382 -25.58 -20.61 3.87
C GLY A 382 -24.18 -20.82 4.43
N ILE A 383 -23.64 -22.01 4.25
CA ILE A 383 -22.23 -22.37 4.54
C ILE A 383 -21.66 -23.20 3.41
N GLN A 384 -20.35 -23.16 3.18
CA GLN A 384 -19.75 -23.99 2.13
C GLN A 384 -19.60 -25.44 2.62
N LYS A 385 -19.99 -26.41 1.79
CA LYS A 385 -20.03 -27.83 2.18
C LYS A 385 -18.63 -28.35 2.57
N ASP A 386 -18.56 -29.19 3.61
CA ASP A 386 -17.36 -29.89 4.10
C ASP A 386 -16.22 -28.98 4.65
N PHE A 387 -16.51 -27.70 4.89
CA PHE A 387 -15.63 -26.80 5.62
C PHE A 387 -15.63 -27.10 7.13
N ALA A 388 -14.49 -26.87 7.79
CA ALA A 388 -14.32 -27.24 9.20
C ALA A 388 -15.24 -26.46 10.15
N TYR A 389 -15.56 -25.22 9.82
CA TYR A 389 -16.48 -24.40 10.61
C TYR A 389 -17.91 -24.89 10.60
N ASN A 390 -18.28 -25.81 9.70
CA ASN A 390 -19.65 -26.31 9.59
C ASN A 390 -20.08 -27.04 10.85
N ASP A 391 -19.21 -27.91 11.37
CA ASP A 391 -19.48 -28.68 12.59
C ASP A 391 -19.60 -27.74 13.79
N ILE A 392 -18.68 -26.78 13.91
CA ILE A 392 -18.66 -25.79 15.00
C ILE A 392 -19.89 -24.88 14.96
N ILE A 393 -20.32 -24.41 13.79
CA ILE A 393 -21.52 -23.58 13.66
C ILE A 393 -22.77 -24.39 14.01
N ARG A 394 -22.85 -25.65 13.57
CA ARG A 394 -23.99 -26.53 13.89
C ARG A 394 -24.06 -26.85 15.39
N GLU A 395 -22.92 -27.00 16.05
CA GLU A 395 -22.82 -27.27 17.49
C GLU A 395 -23.11 -26.04 18.35
N ASN A 396 -22.48 -24.90 18.03
CA ASN A 396 -22.59 -23.68 18.84
C ASN A 396 -23.87 -22.87 18.57
N TYR A 397 -24.51 -23.08 17.42
CA TYR A 397 -25.73 -22.36 17.00
C TYR A 397 -26.83 -23.30 16.49
N PRO A 398 -27.34 -24.22 17.32
CA PRO A 398 -28.29 -25.27 16.91
C PRO A 398 -29.64 -24.73 16.43
N ASN A 399 -29.97 -23.48 16.75
CA ASN A 399 -31.22 -22.82 16.38
C ASN A 399 -31.17 -22.14 14.99
N ILE A 400 -30.02 -22.18 14.31
CA ILE A 400 -29.84 -21.64 12.96
C ILE A 400 -30.13 -22.74 11.93
N GLN A 401 -30.90 -22.42 10.89
CA GLN A 401 -31.11 -23.35 9.78
C GLN A 401 -29.95 -23.25 8.79
N VAL A 402 -28.98 -24.14 8.95
CA VAL A 402 -27.76 -24.17 8.13
C VAL A 402 -28.01 -24.90 6.80
N ILE A 403 -27.71 -24.26 5.66
CA ILE A 403 -27.89 -24.77 4.30
C ILE A 403 -26.55 -24.87 3.57
N ASP A 404 -26.14 -26.09 3.20
CA ASP A 404 -24.88 -26.30 2.49
C ASP A 404 -24.93 -25.75 1.05
N GLN A 405 -23.88 -25.02 0.68
CA GLN A 405 -23.62 -24.51 -0.67
C GLN A 405 -22.39 -25.19 -1.25
N LYS A 406 -22.42 -25.47 -2.56
CA LYS A 406 -21.26 -26.04 -3.27
C LYS A 406 -20.18 -24.99 -3.51
N HIS A 407 -20.58 -23.78 -3.91
CA HIS A 407 -19.70 -22.64 -4.18
C HIS A 407 -20.12 -21.43 -3.34
N LEU A 408 -19.16 -20.63 -2.91
CA LEU A 408 -19.46 -19.41 -2.15
C LEU A 408 -20.35 -18.45 -2.95
N ARG A 409 -20.02 -18.19 -4.22
CA ARG A 409 -20.75 -17.24 -5.07
C ARG A 409 -22.23 -17.60 -5.21
N ASP A 410 -22.55 -18.89 -5.30
CA ASP A 410 -23.94 -19.36 -5.33
C ASP A 410 -24.69 -19.00 -4.04
N GLY A 411 -24.03 -19.16 -2.89
CA GLY A 411 -24.54 -18.75 -1.59
C GLY A 411 -24.80 -17.24 -1.51
N LEU A 412 -23.84 -16.42 -1.93
CA LEU A 412 -23.98 -14.96 -1.96
C LEU A 412 -25.12 -14.50 -2.88
N LYS A 413 -25.26 -15.08 -4.07
CA LYS A 413 -26.38 -14.80 -4.99
C LYS A 413 -27.74 -15.15 -4.37
N LYS A 414 -27.82 -16.24 -3.62
CA LYS A 414 -29.05 -16.60 -2.88
C LYS A 414 -29.36 -15.62 -1.75
N VAL A 415 -28.35 -15.06 -1.08
CA VAL A 415 -28.54 -13.99 -0.09
C VAL A 415 -29.07 -12.73 -0.77
N GLU A 416 -28.48 -12.34 -1.90
CA GLU A 416 -28.93 -11.17 -2.68
C GLU A 416 -30.38 -11.31 -3.14
N ARG A 417 -30.77 -12.49 -3.65
CA ARG A 417 -32.16 -12.81 -4.02
C ARG A 417 -33.10 -12.97 -2.82
N GLY A 418 -32.59 -13.10 -1.60
CA GLY A 418 -33.36 -13.29 -0.37
C GLY A 418 -33.83 -14.72 -0.12
N GLU A 419 -33.27 -15.70 -0.85
CA GLU A 419 -33.49 -17.13 -0.59
C GLU A 419 -32.78 -17.60 0.70
N LEU A 420 -31.63 -16.97 1.00
CA LEU A 420 -30.89 -17.12 2.25
C LEU A 420 -30.93 -15.79 3.02
N PHE A 421 -30.97 -15.87 4.35
CA PHE A 421 -30.84 -14.69 5.20
C PHE A 421 -29.41 -14.15 5.21
N GLY A 422 -28.44 -15.07 5.24
CA GLY A 422 -27.03 -14.73 5.18
C GLY A 422 -26.16 -15.90 4.78
N GLN A 423 -24.89 -15.62 4.50
CA GLN A 423 -23.87 -16.59 4.13
C GLN A 423 -22.66 -16.40 5.06
N VAL A 424 -22.18 -17.48 5.66
CA VAL A 424 -20.95 -17.45 6.46
C VAL A 424 -19.77 -17.78 5.57
N THR A 425 -18.69 -17.00 5.70
CA THR A 425 -17.40 -17.24 5.05
C THR A 425 -16.31 -16.39 5.71
N THR A 426 -15.08 -16.42 5.20
CA THR A 426 -13.94 -15.66 5.73
C THR A 426 -13.94 -14.21 5.22
N HIS A 427 -13.44 -13.29 6.04
CA HIS A 427 -13.41 -11.86 5.72
C HIS A 427 -12.76 -11.53 4.35
N LEU A 428 -11.62 -12.16 4.03
CA LEU A 428 -10.91 -11.91 2.77
C LEU A 428 -11.66 -12.42 1.54
N ASN A 429 -12.35 -13.56 1.67
CA ASN A 429 -13.14 -14.16 0.61
C ASN A 429 -14.35 -13.26 0.26
N VAL A 430 -14.97 -12.63 1.27
CA VAL A 430 -16.00 -11.58 1.06
C VAL A 430 -15.41 -10.35 0.40
N ALA A 431 -14.29 -9.84 0.92
CA ALA A 431 -13.66 -8.63 0.40
C ALA A 431 -13.34 -8.76 -1.10
N TYR A 432 -12.81 -9.92 -1.51
CA TYR A 432 -12.55 -10.25 -2.91
C TYR A 432 -13.84 -10.35 -3.73
N ALA A 433 -14.84 -11.10 -3.25
CA ALA A 433 -16.12 -11.24 -3.96
C ALA A 433 -16.86 -9.90 -4.13
N PHE A 434 -16.73 -8.98 -3.18
CA PHE A 434 -17.36 -7.65 -3.23
C PHE A 434 -16.71 -6.73 -4.27
N GLN A 435 -15.43 -6.92 -4.57
CA GLN A 435 -14.76 -6.16 -5.63
C GLN A 435 -15.26 -6.57 -7.02
N GLU A 436 -15.65 -7.84 -7.21
CA GLU A 436 -16.05 -8.36 -8.52
C GLU A 436 -17.55 -8.25 -8.81
N GLU A 437 -18.42 -8.78 -7.94
CA GLU A 437 -19.81 -9.11 -8.34
C GLU A 437 -20.90 -8.56 -7.39
N PHE A 438 -20.56 -8.16 -6.15
CA PHE A 438 -21.56 -7.79 -5.12
C PHE A 438 -21.41 -6.36 -4.57
N TYR A 439 -20.73 -5.48 -5.30
CA TYR A 439 -20.50 -4.11 -4.86
C TYR A 439 -21.83 -3.37 -4.63
N GLY A 440 -22.09 -3.03 -3.36
CA GLY A 440 -23.25 -2.22 -2.97
C GLY A 440 -24.57 -2.95 -2.77
N SER A 441 -24.65 -4.29 -2.96
CA SER A 441 -25.86 -5.08 -2.71
C SER A 441 -25.83 -5.85 -1.37
N LEU A 442 -24.65 -6.35 -0.98
CA LEU A 442 -24.43 -7.11 0.25
C LEU A 442 -23.54 -6.34 1.24
N GLN A 443 -23.56 -6.74 2.51
CA GLN A 443 -22.63 -6.24 3.53
C GLN A 443 -22.29 -7.31 4.56
N ILE A 444 -21.19 -7.09 5.27
CA ILE A 444 -20.85 -7.86 6.46
C ILE A 444 -21.70 -7.33 7.61
N SER A 445 -22.57 -8.18 8.15
CA SER A 445 -23.49 -7.85 9.25
C SER A 445 -23.20 -8.62 10.53
N GLY A 446 -22.08 -9.33 10.62
CA GLY A 446 -21.69 -10.03 11.84
C GLY A 446 -20.30 -10.63 11.71
N LYS A 447 -19.66 -10.87 12.86
CA LYS A 447 -18.34 -11.49 12.97
C LYS A 447 -18.42 -12.59 14.04
N PHE A 448 -17.71 -13.70 13.81
CA PHE A 448 -17.52 -14.73 14.81
C PHE A 448 -16.29 -14.40 15.67
N ASP A 449 -16.36 -14.68 16.97
CA ASP A 449 -15.29 -14.35 17.93
C ASP A 449 -14.05 -15.21 17.75
N ASP A 450 -14.23 -16.46 17.29
CA ASP A 450 -13.13 -17.40 17.10
C ASP A 450 -12.28 -17.03 15.88
N GLU A 451 -10.96 -17.11 16.06
CA GLU A 451 -9.98 -17.00 14.99
C GLU A 451 -9.76 -18.37 14.33
N TRP A 452 -9.93 -18.42 13.01
CA TRP A 452 -9.85 -19.65 12.25
C TRP A 452 -8.42 -19.85 11.77
N LYS A 453 -7.79 -20.89 12.31
CA LYS A 453 -6.37 -21.22 12.13
C LYS A 453 -6.22 -22.28 11.04
N LEU A 454 -5.49 -21.94 10.00
CA LEU A 454 -5.30 -22.77 8.81
C LEU A 454 -3.82 -23.17 8.69
N SER A 455 -3.60 -24.45 8.45
CA SER A 455 -2.30 -25.12 8.42
C SER A 455 -2.08 -25.84 7.09
N VAL A 456 -0.86 -26.33 6.87
CA VAL A 456 -0.63 -27.38 5.87
C VAL A 456 -1.06 -28.70 6.51
N GLY A 457 -1.91 -29.46 5.82
CA GLY A 457 -2.27 -30.81 6.22
C GLY A 457 -1.39 -31.81 5.50
N VAL A 458 -0.74 -32.70 6.24
CA VAL A 458 0.13 -33.74 5.70
C VAL A 458 -0.47 -35.10 6.04
N ARG A 459 -0.40 -36.08 5.14
CA ARG A 459 -0.82 -37.46 5.44
C ARG A 459 -0.20 -37.95 6.77
N ASN A 460 -1.01 -38.55 7.64
CA ASN A 460 -0.58 -38.87 9.01
C ASN A 460 0.44 -40.01 9.14
N ASP A 461 0.68 -40.74 8.06
CA ASP A 461 1.68 -41.80 7.92
C ASP A 461 3.01 -41.31 7.32
N ASP A 462 3.20 -40.00 7.13
CA ASP A 462 4.46 -39.39 6.69
C ASP A 462 4.94 -38.28 7.67
N PRO A 463 5.49 -38.68 8.84
CA PRO A 463 5.94 -37.73 9.86
C PRO A 463 7.18 -36.93 9.44
N VAL A 464 8.00 -37.46 8.51
CA VAL A 464 9.17 -36.76 7.98
C VAL A 464 8.73 -35.58 7.12
N LEU A 465 7.74 -35.79 6.23
CA LEU A 465 7.15 -34.72 5.45
C LEU A 465 6.48 -33.65 6.33
N LEU A 466 5.83 -34.07 7.42
CA LEU A 466 5.28 -33.13 8.40
C LEU A 466 6.38 -32.26 9.03
N SER A 467 7.50 -32.85 9.47
CA SER A 467 8.63 -32.10 10.03
C SER A 467 9.19 -31.07 9.05
N ILE A 468 9.33 -31.46 7.78
CA ILE A 468 9.77 -30.55 6.70
C ILE A 468 8.82 -29.36 6.56
N PHE A 469 7.52 -29.61 6.43
CA PHE A 469 6.52 -28.53 6.29
C PHE A 469 6.36 -27.69 7.56
N GLU A 470 6.56 -28.25 8.75
CA GLU A 470 6.60 -27.50 10.00
C GLU A 470 7.75 -26.49 10.03
N LYS A 471 8.93 -26.89 9.53
CA LYS A 471 10.09 -25.99 9.37
C LYS A 471 9.82 -24.91 8.33
N LEU A 472 9.23 -25.26 7.19
CA LEU A 472 8.88 -24.31 6.13
C LEU A 472 7.91 -23.24 6.63
N VAL A 473 6.80 -23.67 7.24
CA VAL A 473 5.83 -22.77 7.86
C VAL A 473 6.47 -21.93 8.95
N SER A 474 7.39 -22.52 9.73
CA SER A 474 8.12 -21.78 10.76
C SER A 474 9.13 -20.77 10.25
N SER A 475 9.57 -20.90 9.00
CA SER A 475 10.45 -19.95 8.35
C SER A 475 9.73 -18.73 7.76
N ILE A 476 8.40 -18.71 7.73
CA ILE A 476 7.64 -17.57 7.20
C ILE A 476 7.89 -16.36 8.11
N SER A 477 8.37 -15.27 7.51
CA SER A 477 8.51 -13.97 8.19
C SER A 477 7.21 -13.16 8.12
N ASP A 478 7.03 -12.26 9.09
CA ASP A 478 5.91 -11.31 9.10
C ASP A 478 5.94 -10.43 7.86
N GLU A 479 7.12 -10.04 7.39
CA GLU A 479 7.31 -9.27 6.16
C GLU A 479 6.88 -10.05 4.91
N THR A 480 7.27 -11.33 4.79
CA THR A 480 6.81 -12.20 3.69
C THR A 480 5.29 -12.29 3.70
N THR A 481 4.69 -12.45 4.88
CA THR A 481 3.25 -12.47 5.05
C THR A 481 2.61 -11.17 4.61
N GLN A 482 3.14 -10.02 5.03
CA GLN A 482 2.65 -8.72 4.62
C GLN A 482 2.80 -8.50 3.10
N LYS A 483 3.93 -8.88 2.52
CA LYS A 483 4.22 -8.74 1.08
C LYS A 483 3.24 -9.55 0.24
N ILE A 484 3.02 -10.82 0.57
CA ILE A 484 2.06 -11.68 -0.12
C ILE A 484 0.64 -11.13 0.09
N MET A 485 0.26 -10.79 1.32
CA MET A 485 -1.07 -10.22 1.60
C MET A 485 -1.31 -8.92 0.82
N ASN A 486 -0.36 -8.01 0.77
CA ASN A 486 -0.48 -6.76 0.01
C ASN A 486 -0.58 -6.99 -1.50
N HIS A 487 0.07 -8.04 -2.03
CA HIS A 487 -0.06 -8.39 -3.45
C HIS A 487 -1.50 -8.73 -3.84
N TRP A 488 -2.20 -9.48 -2.98
CA TRP A 488 -3.54 -10.01 -3.25
C TRP A 488 -4.69 -9.18 -2.70
N VAL A 489 -4.46 -8.39 -1.63
CA VAL A 489 -5.51 -7.65 -0.89
C VAL A 489 -5.43 -6.15 -1.15
N SER A 490 -4.38 -5.64 -1.81
CA SER A 490 -4.36 -4.23 -2.23
C SER A 490 -5.47 -3.95 -3.25
N ILE A 491 -6.22 -2.87 -3.03
CA ILE A 491 -7.29 -2.43 -3.94
C ILE A 491 -6.64 -1.97 -5.25
N LYS A 492 -6.50 -2.88 -6.22
CA LYS A 492 -6.10 -2.54 -7.58
C LYS A 492 -7.33 -2.03 -8.33
N PHE A 493 -7.44 -0.71 -8.46
CA PHE A 493 -8.31 -0.10 -9.46
C PHE A 493 -7.74 -0.33 -10.87
N GLU A 494 -7.80 -1.56 -11.37
CA GLU A 494 -7.58 -1.80 -12.79
C GLU A 494 -8.88 -1.44 -13.54
N LYS A 495 -8.94 -0.22 -14.06
CA LYS A 495 -9.97 0.15 -15.04
C LYS A 495 -9.71 -0.66 -16.31
N VAL A 496 -10.39 -1.80 -16.44
CA VAL A 496 -10.46 -2.54 -17.69
C VAL A 496 -11.22 -1.68 -18.69
N PHE A 497 -10.52 -1.04 -19.61
CA PHE A 497 -11.14 -0.19 -20.63
C PHE A 497 -11.88 -1.09 -21.63
N ASP A 498 -13.21 -0.96 -21.72
CA ASP A 498 -14.03 -1.73 -22.65
C ASP A 498 -13.81 -1.22 -24.09
N TYR A 499 -12.83 -1.82 -24.78
CA TYR A 499 -12.52 -1.50 -26.16
C TYR A 499 -13.70 -1.76 -27.11
N GLN A 500 -14.61 -2.68 -26.77
CA GLN A 500 -15.77 -2.98 -27.62
C GLN A 500 -16.78 -1.82 -27.57
N LEU A 501 -17.04 -1.26 -26.39
CA LEU A 501 -17.87 -0.07 -26.22
C LEU A 501 -17.23 1.15 -26.88
N PHE A 502 -15.92 1.32 -26.73
CA PHE A 502 -15.17 2.40 -27.38
C PHE A 502 -15.34 2.39 -28.90
N TRP A 503 -15.15 1.24 -29.56
CA TRP A 503 -15.33 1.13 -31.01
C TRP A 503 -16.78 1.35 -31.45
N LYS A 504 -17.78 0.90 -30.67
CA LYS A 504 -19.20 1.20 -30.94
C LYS A 504 -19.48 2.70 -30.91
N ILE A 505 -18.95 3.40 -29.91
CA ILE A 505 -19.09 4.86 -29.76
C ILE A 505 -18.37 5.57 -30.92
N LEU A 506 -17.16 5.13 -31.28
CA LEU A 506 -16.41 5.72 -32.38
C LEU A 506 -17.14 5.59 -33.72
N VAL A 507 -17.67 4.40 -34.03
CA VAL A 507 -18.46 4.17 -35.26
C VAL A 507 -19.70 5.07 -35.28
N PHE A 508 -20.38 5.25 -34.14
CA PHE A 508 -21.50 6.18 -34.04
C PHE A 508 -21.09 7.63 -34.35
N PHE A 509 -19.97 8.10 -33.81
CA PHE A 509 -19.45 9.44 -34.11
C PHE A 509 -19.04 9.60 -35.57
N VAL A 510 -18.39 8.60 -36.17
CA VAL A 510 -18.03 8.62 -37.60
C VAL A 510 -19.28 8.65 -38.48
N PHE A 511 -20.31 7.88 -38.12
CA PHE A 511 -21.60 7.92 -38.81
C PHE A 511 -22.26 9.30 -38.71
N VAL A 512 -22.33 9.89 -37.50
CA VAL A 512 -22.87 11.24 -37.29
C VAL A 512 -22.08 12.27 -38.11
N LEU A 513 -20.75 12.20 -38.10
CA LEU A 513 -19.90 13.09 -38.88
C LEU A 513 -20.15 12.94 -40.40
N SER A 514 -20.33 11.70 -40.87
CA SER A 514 -20.63 11.44 -42.28
C SER A 514 -22.00 12.01 -42.70
N VAL A 515 -23.01 11.95 -41.83
CA VAL A 515 -24.33 12.55 -42.05
C VAL A 515 -24.24 14.07 -42.05
N ILE A 516 -23.46 14.67 -41.14
CA ILE A 516 -23.21 16.12 -41.12
C ILE A 516 -22.51 16.57 -42.41
N LEU A 517 -21.47 15.84 -42.84
CA LEU A 517 -20.76 16.15 -44.09
C LEU A 517 -21.67 15.99 -45.31
N TYR A 518 -22.48 14.93 -45.34
CA TYR A 518 -23.43 14.69 -46.43
C TYR A 518 -24.48 15.80 -46.51
N THR A 519 -25.07 16.18 -45.37
CA THR A 519 -26.05 17.28 -45.29
C THR A 519 -25.43 18.63 -45.66
N TYR A 520 -24.19 18.90 -45.23
CA TYR A 520 -23.43 20.08 -45.65
C TYR A 520 -23.23 20.12 -47.17
N PHE A 521 -22.84 19.00 -47.79
CA PHE A 521 -22.69 18.91 -49.24
C PHE A 521 -24.01 19.13 -49.99
N LEU A 522 -25.10 18.54 -49.50
CA LEU A 522 -26.44 18.76 -50.05
C LEU A 522 -26.84 20.23 -49.93
N GLN A 523 -26.71 20.84 -48.74
CA GLN A 523 -26.99 22.26 -48.53
C GLN A 523 -26.21 23.14 -49.50
N ARG A 524 -24.92 22.86 -49.70
CA ARG A 524 -24.10 23.63 -50.65
C ARG A 524 -24.59 23.49 -52.10
N LYS A 525 -25.06 22.31 -52.50
CA LYS A 525 -25.69 22.07 -53.81
C LYS A 525 -27.00 22.84 -53.94
N TYR A 526 -27.84 22.83 -52.90
CA TYR A 526 -29.09 23.58 -52.86
C TYR A 526 -28.86 25.08 -52.89
N ILE A 527 -27.90 25.60 -52.12
CA ILE A 527 -27.54 27.02 -52.10
C ILE A 527 -27.11 27.46 -53.50
N ARG A 528 -26.26 26.71 -54.20
CA ARG A 528 -25.88 27.04 -55.59
C ARG A 528 -27.08 27.09 -56.55
N LYS A 529 -28.04 26.17 -56.38
CA LYS A 529 -29.28 26.17 -57.17
C LYS A 529 -30.15 27.37 -56.82
N LEU A 530 -30.27 27.70 -55.54
CA LEU A 530 -30.95 28.88 -55.02
C LEU A 530 -30.31 30.17 -55.53
N THR A 531 -28.98 30.27 -55.60
CA THR A 531 -28.30 31.44 -56.16
C THR A 531 -28.62 31.61 -57.64
N ARG A 532 -28.58 30.52 -58.44
CA ARG A 532 -28.98 30.59 -59.86
C ARG A 532 -30.44 31.02 -60.04
N VAL A 533 -31.35 30.42 -59.27
CA VAL A 533 -32.77 30.78 -59.30
C VAL A 533 -32.98 32.21 -58.80
N LYS A 534 -32.20 32.67 -57.82
CA LYS A 534 -32.21 34.05 -57.34
C LYS A 534 -31.74 35.02 -58.41
N ASP A 535 -30.68 34.69 -59.15
CA ASP A 535 -30.18 35.51 -60.25
C ASP A 535 -31.21 35.58 -61.40
N GLU A 536 -31.85 34.45 -61.73
CA GLU A 536 -32.99 34.39 -62.67
C GLU A 536 -34.18 35.24 -62.18
N ILE A 537 -34.54 35.13 -60.90
CA ILE A 537 -35.59 35.93 -60.27
C ILE A 537 -35.21 37.41 -60.25
N GLN A 538 -33.94 37.77 -60.05
CA GLN A 538 -33.49 39.16 -60.01
C GLN A 538 -33.57 39.78 -61.42
N MET A 539 -33.21 39.00 -62.45
CA MET A 539 -33.40 39.38 -63.84
C MET A 539 -34.89 39.50 -64.19
N LEU A 540 -35.72 38.55 -63.73
CA LEU A 540 -37.17 38.60 -63.89
C LEU A 540 -37.79 39.78 -63.11
N ASN A 541 -37.31 40.10 -61.91
CA ASN A 541 -37.79 41.21 -61.08
C ASN A 541 -37.43 42.55 -61.70
N SER A 542 -36.26 42.71 -62.33
CA SER A 542 -35.97 43.93 -63.11
C SER A 542 -36.96 44.13 -64.27
N THR A 543 -37.47 43.02 -64.82
CA THR A 543 -38.52 43.00 -65.86
C THR A 543 -39.91 43.21 -65.24
N LEU A 544 -40.12 42.72 -64.02
CA LEU A 544 -41.37 42.82 -63.26
C LEU A 544 -41.53 44.21 -62.64
N GLU A 545 -40.49 44.92 -62.22
CA GLU A 545 -40.56 46.28 -61.66
C GLU A 545 -41.14 47.26 -62.68
N LYS A 546 -40.76 47.11 -63.96
CA LYS A 546 -41.42 47.80 -65.09
C LYS A 546 -42.92 47.46 -65.21
N LYS A 547 -43.31 46.27 -64.77
CA LYS A 547 -44.70 45.76 -64.77
C LYS A 547 -45.45 46.09 -63.47
N VAL A 548 -44.75 46.25 -62.37
CA VAL A 548 -45.25 46.53 -61.01
C VAL A 548 -45.66 47.99 -60.90
N GLN A 549 -44.97 48.92 -61.57
CA GLN A 549 -45.45 50.30 -61.69
C GLN A 549 -46.88 50.40 -62.27
N SER A 550 -47.31 49.41 -63.06
CA SER A 550 -48.68 49.26 -63.57
C SER A 550 -49.62 48.52 -62.60
N ARG A 551 -49.10 47.74 -61.64
CA ARG A 551 -49.88 46.96 -60.65
C ARG A 551 -49.99 47.65 -59.29
N THR A 552 -49.20 48.69 -59.01
CA THR A 552 -49.29 49.48 -57.76
C THR A 552 -50.67 50.12 -57.57
N SER A 553 -51.40 50.38 -58.66
CA SER A 553 -52.80 50.81 -58.62
C SER A 553 -53.80 49.72 -58.21
N GLU A 554 -53.43 48.44 -58.27
CA GLU A 554 -54.30 47.32 -57.83
C GLU A 554 -54.08 46.94 -56.35
N LEU A 555 -53.01 47.43 -55.73
CA LEU A 555 -52.58 47.05 -54.38
C LEU A 555 -53.40 47.67 -53.25
N GLU A 556 -54.23 48.69 -53.54
CA GLU A 556 -55.24 49.19 -52.59
C GLU A 556 -56.29 48.13 -52.23
N LEU A 557 -56.52 47.17 -53.13
CA LEU A 557 -57.47 46.07 -52.96
C LEU A 557 -56.97 44.97 -52.00
N SER A 558 -55.65 44.86 -51.79
CA SER A 558 -55.02 43.75 -51.03
C SER A 558 -54.98 43.97 -49.51
N ASN A 559 -55.29 45.18 -49.02
CA ASN A 559 -55.37 45.48 -47.58
C ASN A 559 -56.47 44.70 -46.84
N LYS A 560 -57.43 44.12 -47.58
CA LYS A 560 -58.48 43.25 -47.05
C LYS A 560 -57.97 41.89 -46.54
N LYS A 561 -56.79 41.43 -46.97
CA LYS A 561 -56.20 40.13 -46.61
C LYS A 561 -55.39 40.11 -45.30
N LEU A 562 -55.16 41.27 -44.68
CA LEU A 562 -54.36 41.40 -43.45
C LEU A 562 -55.09 40.90 -42.19
N LYS A 563 -56.41 40.72 -42.26
CA LYS A 563 -57.28 40.39 -41.12
C LYS A 563 -57.25 38.92 -40.70
N ASP A 564 -56.78 38.02 -41.56
CA ASP A 564 -56.73 36.57 -41.27
C ASP A 564 -55.42 36.15 -40.60
N LYS A 565 -54.34 36.93 -40.76
CA LYS A 565 -53.04 36.67 -40.12
C LYS A 565 -53.02 36.97 -38.61
N THR A 566 -53.97 37.75 -38.11
CA THR A 566 -54.04 38.11 -36.69
C THR A 566 -54.50 36.97 -35.80
N HIS A 567 -55.30 36.02 -36.31
CA HIS A 567 -55.74 34.86 -35.55
C HIS A 567 -54.67 33.75 -35.47
N GLU A 568 -53.79 33.64 -36.47
CA GLU A 568 -52.68 32.67 -36.47
C GLU A 568 -51.57 33.06 -35.46
N LEU A 569 -51.48 34.34 -35.11
CA LEU A 569 -50.53 34.88 -34.13
C LEU A 569 -50.93 34.57 -32.67
N GLU A 570 -52.23 34.51 -32.35
CA GLU A 570 -52.72 34.24 -31.00
C GLU A 570 -52.47 32.80 -30.56
N ASP A 571 -52.68 31.82 -31.45
CA ASP A 571 -52.43 30.40 -31.16
C ASP A 571 -50.92 30.07 -31.05
N LEU A 572 -50.08 30.79 -31.80
CA LEU A 572 -48.63 30.68 -31.70
C LEU A 572 -48.12 31.21 -30.34
N ASN A 573 -48.75 32.26 -29.82
CA ASN A 573 -48.37 32.90 -28.56
C ASN A 573 -48.62 31.99 -27.34
N ASN A 574 -49.77 31.32 -27.31
CA ASN A 574 -50.11 30.36 -26.24
C ASN A 574 -49.19 29.13 -26.24
N THR A 575 -48.76 28.68 -27.42
CA THR A 575 -47.81 27.56 -27.56
C THR A 575 -46.38 27.96 -27.15
N LEU A 576 -46.01 29.23 -27.41
CA LEU A 576 -44.73 29.81 -26.99
C LEU A 576 -44.65 29.92 -25.46
N ASP A 577 -45.71 30.35 -24.78
CA ASP A 577 -45.71 30.49 -23.31
C ASP A 577 -45.47 29.17 -22.56
N ILE A 578 -46.04 28.07 -23.06
CA ILE A 578 -45.82 26.73 -22.48
C ILE A 578 -44.37 26.28 -22.70
N LYS A 579 -43.80 26.54 -23.88
CA LYS A 579 -42.39 26.25 -24.16
C LYS A 579 -41.45 27.10 -23.30
N ILE A 580 -41.77 28.38 -23.11
CA ILE A 580 -40.98 29.30 -22.27
C ILE A 580 -40.96 28.81 -20.83
N LYS A 581 -42.12 28.43 -20.25
CA LYS A 581 -42.17 27.87 -18.89
C LYS A 581 -41.30 26.62 -18.73
N LYS A 582 -41.39 25.69 -19.68
CA LYS A 582 -40.58 24.46 -19.67
C LYS A 582 -39.09 24.75 -19.80
N GLU A 583 -38.72 25.73 -20.62
CA GLU A 583 -37.33 26.14 -20.81
C GLU A 583 -36.76 26.86 -19.58
N ILE A 584 -37.59 27.66 -18.88
CA ILE A 584 -37.22 28.27 -17.59
C ILE A 584 -36.96 27.20 -16.52
N ASP A 585 -37.81 26.19 -16.43
CA ASP A 585 -37.61 25.10 -15.45
C ASP A 585 -36.38 24.23 -15.78
N ASN A 586 -36.13 23.97 -17.07
CA ASN A 586 -34.91 23.29 -17.50
C ASN A 586 -33.66 24.13 -17.19
N ARG A 587 -33.69 25.45 -17.43
CA ARG A 587 -32.60 26.37 -17.08
C ARG A 587 -32.34 26.39 -15.58
N LYS A 588 -33.36 26.46 -14.73
CA LYS A 588 -33.21 26.38 -13.27
C LYS A 588 -32.56 25.07 -12.82
N LYS A 589 -32.93 23.94 -13.42
CA LYS A 589 -32.30 22.64 -13.13
C LYS A 589 -30.84 22.59 -13.57
N GLN A 590 -30.54 23.12 -14.76
CA GLN A 590 -29.16 23.25 -15.23
C GLN A 590 -28.35 24.14 -14.30
N GLU A 591 -28.88 25.28 -13.87
CA GLU A 591 -28.25 26.19 -12.91
C GLU A 591 -27.95 25.47 -11.58
N GLN A 592 -28.90 24.71 -11.02
CA GLN A 592 -28.66 23.90 -9.81
C GLN A 592 -27.57 22.84 -10.00
N LEU A 593 -27.52 22.20 -11.17
CA LEU A 593 -26.48 21.23 -11.50
C LEU A 593 -25.10 21.90 -11.59
N LEU A 594 -25.03 23.11 -12.17
CA LEU A 594 -23.79 23.90 -12.24
C LEU A 594 -23.30 24.31 -10.84
N ILE A 595 -24.22 24.71 -9.95
CA ILE A 595 -23.90 25.00 -8.55
C ILE A 595 -23.27 23.77 -7.88
N GLN A 596 -23.83 22.58 -8.10
CA GLN A 596 -23.27 21.34 -7.55
C GLN A 596 -21.91 20.99 -8.15
N GLN A 597 -21.73 21.13 -9.47
CA GLN A 597 -20.44 20.88 -10.12
C GLN A 597 -19.35 21.84 -9.66
N SER A 598 -19.67 23.13 -9.49
CA SER A 598 -18.72 24.12 -8.96
C SER A 598 -18.29 23.76 -7.53
N LYS A 599 -19.24 23.39 -6.66
CA LYS A 599 -18.93 22.94 -5.30
C LYS A 599 -18.00 21.72 -5.29
N LEU A 600 -18.23 20.75 -6.18
CA LEU A 600 -17.38 19.57 -6.31
C LEU A 600 -15.98 19.90 -6.83
N ALA A 601 -15.86 20.86 -7.75
CA ALA A 601 -14.56 21.32 -8.24
C ALA A 601 -13.75 22.05 -7.16
N GLU A 602 -14.38 22.95 -6.41
CA GLU A 602 -13.77 23.65 -5.27
C GLU A 602 -13.35 22.66 -4.17
N MET A 603 -14.13 21.60 -3.93
CA MET A 603 -13.73 20.50 -3.04
C MET A 603 -12.42 19.83 -3.50
N GLY A 604 -12.23 19.62 -4.81
CA GLY A 604 -11.02 19.01 -5.35
C GLY A 604 -9.75 19.81 -5.05
N GLU A 605 -9.83 21.14 -5.19
CA GLU A 605 -8.73 22.05 -4.89
C GLU A 605 -8.45 22.13 -3.38
N MET A 606 -9.50 22.15 -2.55
CA MET A 606 -9.34 22.10 -1.09
C MET A 606 -8.79 20.77 -0.59
N ILE A 607 -9.14 19.63 -1.20
CA ILE A 607 -8.54 18.33 -0.86
C ILE A 607 -7.02 18.37 -1.06
N SER A 608 -6.53 19.05 -2.11
CA SER A 608 -5.10 19.27 -2.32
C SER A 608 -4.47 20.11 -1.21
N MET A 609 -5.14 21.18 -0.76
CA MET A 609 -4.70 22.00 0.37
C MET A 609 -4.70 21.22 1.69
N ILE A 610 -5.73 20.42 1.95
CA ILE A 610 -5.84 19.52 3.12
C ILE A 610 -4.67 18.54 3.12
N ALA A 611 -4.39 17.90 1.98
CA ALA A 611 -3.28 16.97 1.86
C ALA A 611 -1.93 17.65 2.18
N HIS A 612 -1.74 18.90 1.76
CA HIS A 612 -0.56 19.68 2.10
C HIS A 612 -0.49 20.01 3.60
N GLN A 613 -1.59 20.49 4.19
CA GLN A 613 -1.69 20.82 5.61
C GLN A 613 -1.56 19.59 6.52
N TRP A 614 -1.92 18.40 6.08
CA TRP A 614 -1.73 17.15 6.84
C TRP A 614 -0.30 16.62 6.77
N ARG A 615 0.39 16.83 5.64
CA ARG A 615 1.78 16.38 5.47
C ARG A 615 2.71 17.03 6.49
N GLN A 616 2.43 18.26 6.91
CA GLN A 616 3.21 19.01 7.91
C GLN A 616 3.19 18.36 9.32
N PRO A 617 2.03 18.17 9.99
CA PRO A 617 1.97 17.51 11.29
C PRO A 617 2.41 16.04 11.22
N LEU A 618 2.16 15.32 10.13
CA LEU A 618 2.68 13.97 9.91
C LEU A 618 4.22 13.95 9.87
N SER A 619 4.83 14.92 9.20
CA SER A 619 6.30 15.03 9.16
C SER A 619 6.85 15.34 10.55
N ALA A 620 6.21 16.25 11.29
CA ALA A 620 6.58 16.55 12.67
C ALA A 620 6.45 15.33 13.59
N LEU A 621 5.37 14.54 13.48
CA LEU A 621 5.20 13.28 14.20
C LEU A 621 6.31 12.27 13.85
N SER A 622 6.67 12.14 12.57
CA SER A 622 7.78 11.30 12.14
C SER A 622 9.11 11.74 12.75
N THR A 623 9.38 13.05 12.80
CA THR A 623 10.58 13.61 13.45
C THR A 623 10.58 13.36 14.96
N ILE A 624 9.42 13.44 15.62
CA ILE A 624 9.28 13.11 17.05
C ILE A 624 9.66 11.64 17.29
N ILE A 625 9.12 10.73 16.49
CA ILE A 625 9.43 9.29 16.59
C ILE A 625 10.92 9.02 16.34
N GLN A 626 11.51 9.62 15.31
CA GLN A 626 12.94 9.50 15.02
C GLN A 626 13.82 10.03 16.15
N ASN A 627 13.44 11.14 16.79
CA ASN A 627 14.19 11.69 17.92
C ASN A 627 14.09 10.83 19.18
N ILE A 628 12.91 10.23 19.45
CA ILE A 628 12.75 9.27 20.54
C ILE A 628 13.68 8.07 20.30
N HIS A 629 13.68 7.52 19.07
CA HIS A 629 14.55 6.41 18.70
C HIS A 629 16.04 6.78 18.84
N LEU A 630 16.45 7.93 18.30
CA LEU A 630 17.84 8.42 18.39
C LEU A 630 18.29 8.57 19.85
N ARG A 631 17.47 9.17 20.71
CA ARG A 631 17.80 9.33 22.13
C ARG A 631 17.84 8.01 22.88
N TYR A 632 16.97 7.06 22.52
CA TYR A 632 17.02 5.71 23.05
C TYR A 632 18.33 5.02 22.67
N SER A 633 18.73 5.07 21.40
CA SER A 633 20.01 4.51 20.91
C SER A 633 21.25 5.16 21.53
N LEU A 634 21.16 6.42 21.95
CA LEU A 634 22.23 7.15 22.63
C LEU A 634 22.19 7.03 24.16
N GLU A 635 21.28 6.21 24.72
CA GLU A 635 21.03 6.08 26.16
C GLU A 635 20.72 7.43 26.88
N LYS A 636 20.16 8.39 26.13
CA LYS A 636 19.81 9.75 26.58
C LYS A 636 18.30 10.01 26.58
N LEU A 637 17.51 8.95 26.62
CA LEU A 637 16.05 9.04 26.72
C LEU A 637 15.64 9.07 28.20
N ASP A 638 15.04 10.17 28.62
CA ASP A 638 14.49 10.35 29.96
C ASP A 638 12.96 10.50 29.92
N GLN A 639 12.32 10.30 31.08
CA GLN A 639 10.86 10.33 31.23
C GLN A 639 10.27 11.71 30.89
N GLU A 640 10.94 12.79 31.30
CA GLU A 640 10.49 14.17 31.09
C GLU A 640 10.45 14.53 29.60
N TYR A 641 11.48 14.11 28.85
CA TYR A 641 11.54 14.25 27.41
C TYR A 641 10.44 13.46 26.72
N LEU A 642 10.20 12.21 27.14
CA LEU A 642 9.16 11.35 26.58
C LEU A 642 7.75 11.94 26.78
N ASP A 643 7.44 12.42 27.99
CA ASP A 643 6.16 13.06 28.30
C ASP A 643 5.96 14.33 27.46
N LYS A 644 7.01 15.12 27.27
CA LYS A 644 7.00 16.30 26.39
C LYS A 644 6.72 15.94 24.94
N GLN A 645 7.36 14.89 24.41
CA GLN A 645 7.10 14.41 23.05
C GLN A 645 5.67 13.87 22.88
N MET A 646 5.12 13.20 23.89
CA MET A 646 3.73 12.73 23.90
C MET A 646 2.74 13.90 23.87
N GLN A 647 2.94 14.93 24.70
CA GLN A 647 2.10 16.14 24.68
C GLN A 647 2.11 16.85 23.32
N LEU A 648 3.31 17.01 22.73
CA LEU A 648 3.46 17.57 21.38
C LEU A 648 2.72 16.74 20.32
N SER A 649 2.84 15.41 20.39
CA SER A 649 2.18 14.49 19.45
C SER A 649 0.65 14.55 19.54
N ASN A 650 0.11 14.61 20.75
CA ASN A 650 -1.34 14.77 20.98
C ASN A 650 -1.84 16.11 20.45
N ALA A 651 -1.13 17.22 20.75
CA ALA A 651 -1.50 18.54 20.24
C ALA A 651 -1.50 18.62 18.71
N LEU A 652 -0.56 17.94 18.04
CA LEU A 652 -0.53 17.83 16.58
C LEU A 652 -1.73 17.04 16.04
N THR A 653 -2.10 15.96 16.71
CA THR A 653 -3.25 15.11 16.33
C THR A 653 -4.58 15.85 16.52
N ASP A 654 -4.75 16.57 17.63
CA ASP A 654 -5.93 17.39 17.90
C ASP A 654 -6.06 18.53 16.87
N LYS A 655 -4.94 19.17 16.52
CA LYS A 655 -4.91 20.20 15.47
C LYS A 655 -5.35 19.63 14.12
N MET A 656 -4.88 18.42 13.76
CA MET A 656 -5.32 17.74 12.54
C MET A 656 -6.83 17.46 12.58
N SER A 657 -7.35 16.91 13.68
CA SER A 657 -8.79 16.61 13.80
C SER A 657 -9.67 17.85 13.68
N LYS A 658 -9.30 18.94 14.39
CA LYS A 658 -10.05 20.21 14.32
C LYS A 658 -10.07 20.79 12.90
N THR A 659 -8.94 20.68 12.19
CA THR A 659 -8.83 21.12 10.79
C THR A 659 -9.83 20.36 9.91
N ILE A 660 -9.98 19.04 10.10
CA ILE A 660 -10.96 18.21 9.37
C ILE A 660 -12.39 18.67 9.62
N ASP A 661 -12.74 18.91 10.88
CA ASP A 661 -14.07 19.35 11.25
C ASP A 661 -14.39 20.74 10.68
N ASP A 662 -13.44 21.67 10.72
CA ASP A 662 -13.58 23.02 10.13
C ASP A 662 -13.83 22.95 8.62
N PHE A 663 -13.12 22.07 7.89
CA PHE A 663 -13.35 21.83 6.45
C PHE A 663 -14.67 21.12 6.17
N ARG A 664 -15.06 20.14 6.99
CA ARG A 664 -16.33 19.42 6.83
C ARG A 664 -17.52 20.36 7.00
N ASN A 665 -17.48 21.20 8.03
CA ASN A 665 -18.53 22.16 8.36
C ASN A 665 -18.65 23.28 7.31
N PHE A 666 -17.58 23.59 6.56
CA PHE A 666 -17.59 24.58 5.48
C PHE A 666 -18.51 24.17 4.31
N PHE A 667 -18.60 22.88 4.01
CA PHE A 667 -19.36 22.35 2.87
C PHE A 667 -20.68 21.68 3.23
N GLU A 668 -21.09 21.73 4.50
CA GLU A 668 -22.40 21.22 4.87
C GLU A 668 -23.47 21.96 4.03
N PRO A 669 -24.35 21.22 3.32
CA PRO A 669 -25.43 21.80 2.54
C PRO A 669 -26.43 22.45 3.50
N ASN A 670 -26.19 23.73 3.80
CA ASN A 670 -26.89 24.51 4.79
C ASN A 670 -28.41 24.54 4.51
N LYS A 671 -29.24 24.47 5.56
CA LYS A 671 -30.68 24.78 5.42
C LYS A 671 -31.20 25.86 6.35
N GLU A 672 -30.37 26.44 7.22
CA GLU A 672 -30.85 27.48 8.13
C GLU A 672 -30.01 28.75 8.04
N LYS A 673 -30.70 29.86 7.73
CA LYS A 673 -30.14 31.20 7.88
C LYS A 673 -29.88 31.42 9.36
N LYS A 674 -28.67 31.86 9.69
CA LYS A 674 -28.29 32.16 11.08
C LYS A 674 -27.73 33.58 11.16
N PRO A 675 -27.84 34.24 12.33
CA PRO A 675 -27.11 35.47 12.56
C PRO A 675 -25.61 35.16 12.59
N PHE A 676 -24.81 35.86 11.79
CA PHE A 676 -23.35 35.74 11.78
C PHE A 676 -22.71 37.11 11.59
N SER A 677 -21.48 37.27 12.10
CA SER A 677 -20.68 38.49 11.94
C SER A 677 -19.86 38.45 10.65
N ILE A 678 -19.81 39.56 9.91
CA ILE A 678 -18.94 39.70 8.74
C ILE A 678 -17.46 39.52 9.13
N LYS A 679 -17.07 40.04 10.29
CA LYS A 679 -15.73 39.87 10.82
C LYS A 679 -15.37 38.39 11.00
N ASP A 680 -16.26 37.61 11.59
CA ASP A 680 -16.02 36.19 11.83
C ASP A 680 -15.87 35.41 10.51
N ALA A 681 -16.71 35.71 9.50
CA ALA A 681 -16.62 35.09 8.18
C ALA A 681 -15.28 35.39 7.48
N ILE A 682 -14.82 36.65 7.54
CA ILE A 682 -13.51 37.05 6.98
C ILE A 682 -12.37 36.35 7.73
N GLN A 683 -12.40 36.35 9.07
CA GLN A 683 -11.35 35.74 9.88
C GLN A 683 -11.26 34.22 9.68
N LYS A 684 -12.39 33.52 9.62
CA LYS A 684 -12.44 32.08 9.31
C LYS A 684 -11.88 31.79 7.91
N THR A 685 -12.25 32.60 6.91
CA THR A 685 -11.75 32.40 5.55
C THR A 685 -10.23 32.60 5.49
N ILE A 686 -9.70 33.64 6.15
CA ILE A 686 -8.25 33.88 6.23
C ILE A 686 -7.55 32.71 6.93
N PHE A 687 -8.11 32.22 8.04
CA PHE A 687 -7.54 31.08 8.78
C PHE A 687 -7.38 29.83 7.91
N LEU A 688 -8.33 29.55 7.01
CA LEU A 688 -8.27 28.39 6.11
C LEU A 688 -7.14 28.48 5.06
N ILE A 689 -6.73 29.69 4.69
CA ILE A 689 -5.74 29.91 3.62
C ILE A 689 -4.36 30.38 4.14
N ASP A 690 -4.26 30.74 5.42
CA ASP A 690 -3.12 31.41 6.03
C ASP A 690 -1.78 30.73 5.73
N ASP A 691 -1.68 29.41 5.96
CA ASP A 691 -0.45 28.64 5.70
C ASP A 691 -0.07 28.61 4.20
N SER A 692 -1.07 28.52 3.32
CA SER A 692 -0.83 28.56 1.87
C SER A 692 -0.36 29.94 1.41
N PHE A 693 -0.81 31.01 2.06
CA PHE A 693 -0.43 32.36 1.66
C PHE A 693 0.94 32.73 2.24
N LYS A 694 1.23 32.32 3.48
CA LYS A 694 2.56 32.45 4.11
C LYS A 694 3.65 31.71 3.35
N SER A 695 3.39 30.47 2.92
CA SER A 695 4.36 29.69 2.12
C SER A 695 4.70 30.33 0.77
N ASN A 696 3.81 31.17 0.24
CA ASN A 696 4.03 31.94 -0.98
C ASN A 696 4.38 33.43 -0.70
N SER A 697 4.69 33.77 0.56
CA SER A 697 5.04 35.14 1.00
C SER A 697 4.01 36.22 0.66
N ILE A 698 2.73 35.84 0.62
CA ILE A 698 1.60 36.75 0.39
C ILE A 698 1.15 37.36 1.71
N LYS A 699 1.14 38.68 1.78
CA LYS A 699 0.70 39.45 2.94
C LYS A 699 -0.79 39.79 2.82
N ILE A 700 -1.59 39.42 3.83
CA ILE A 700 -3.00 39.81 3.92
C ILE A 700 -3.15 40.84 5.04
N GLU A 701 -3.58 42.04 4.69
CA GLU A 701 -4.00 43.06 5.65
C GLU A 701 -5.52 43.22 5.63
N TYR A 702 -6.14 43.36 6.79
CA TYR A 702 -7.57 43.63 6.89
C TYR A 702 -7.87 44.76 7.87
N GLN A 703 -8.77 45.66 7.45
CA GLN A 703 -9.26 46.79 8.22
C GLN A 703 -10.77 46.69 8.31
N ILE A 704 -11.26 46.18 9.44
CA ILE A 704 -12.69 46.03 9.71
C ILE A 704 -13.14 47.31 10.42
N LEU A 705 -13.61 48.29 9.65
CA LEU A 705 -14.02 49.59 10.19
C LEU A 705 -15.40 49.53 10.85
N ASP A 706 -16.29 48.68 10.31
CA ASP A 706 -17.62 48.43 10.84
C ASP A 706 -17.89 46.91 10.83
N ASP A 707 -18.27 46.34 11.98
CA ASP A 707 -18.78 44.96 12.06
C ASP A 707 -20.32 44.96 12.09
N VAL A 708 -20.92 44.02 11.38
CA VAL A 708 -22.37 43.91 11.20
C VAL A 708 -22.78 42.46 11.35
N ILE A 709 -23.80 42.23 12.17
CA ILE A 709 -24.49 40.94 12.27
C ILE A 709 -25.50 40.87 11.12
N MET A 710 -25.33 39.89 10.24
CA MET A 710 -26.25 39.60 9.14
C MET A 710 -26.97 38.29 9.36
N TYR A 711 -28.18 38.19 8.82
CA TYR A 711 -28.96 36.96 8.84
C TYR A 711 -28.90 36.28 7.47
N GLY A 712 -28.09 35.21 7.36
CA GLY A 712 -27.81 34.58 6.07
C GLY A 712 -26.98 33.31 6.21
N PHE A 713 -26.25 32.96 5.16
CA PHE A 713 -25.39 31.77 5.10
C PHE A 713 -23.92 32.19 5.22
N GLU A 714 -23.34 32.05 6.40
CA GLU A 714 -21.93 32.37 6.67
C GLU A 714 -20.97 31.60 5.74
N SER A 715 -21.29 30.32 5.45
CA SER A 715 -20.50 29.47 4.56
C SER A 715 -20.52 29.96 3.12
N GLU A 716 -21.64 30.48 2.63
CA GLU A 716 -21.74 31.02 1.26
C GLU A 716 -20.92 32.31 1.10
N LEU A 717 -20.92 33.19 2.10
CA LEU A 717 -20.04 34.37 2.08
C LEU A 717 -18.57 33.96 2.13
N SER A 718 -18.23 33.01 3.00
CA SER A 718 -16.86 32.50 3.13
C SER A 718 -16.38 31.86 1.82
N GLN A 719 -17.26 31.17 1.09
CA GLN A 719 -16.97 30.63 -0.25
C GLN A 719 -16.67 31.74 -1.27
N VAL A 720 -17.45 32.84 -1.27
CA VAL A 720 -17.19 33.99 -2.14
C VAL A 720 -15.83 34.62 -1.83
N LEU A 721 -15.53 34.83 -0.55
CA LEU A 721 -14.25 35.40 -0.11
C LEU A 721 -13.08 34.50 -0.52
N LEU A 722 -13.21 33.18 -0.31
CA LEU A 722 -12.19 32.20 -0.65
C LEU A 722 -11.89 32.20 -2.15
N ASN A 723 -12.92 32.18 -3.01
CA ASN A 723 -12.77 32.22 -4.47
C ASN A 723 -12.05 33.48 -4.96
N ILE A 724 -12.30 34.64 -4.32
CA ILE A 724 -11.61 35.88 -4.69
C ILE A 724 -10.14 35.81 -4.26
N LEU A 725 -9.87 35.36 -3.03
CA LEU A 725 -8.52 35.30 -2.48
C LEU A 725 -7.63 34.30 -3.23
N THR A 726 -8.13 33.11 -3.55
CA THR A 726 -7.36 32.12 -4.33
C THR A 726 -7.07 32.60 -5.75
N ASN A 727 -8.01 33.31 -6.39
CA ASN A 727 -7.75 33.95 -7.69
C ASN A 727 -6.66 35.02 -7.61
N SER A 728 -6.61 35.83 -6.54
CA SER A 728 -5.51 36.79 -6.33
C SER A 728 -4.17 36.07 -6.13
N LYS A 729 -4.15 34.97 -5.35
CA LYS A 729 -2.94 34.13 -5.18
C LYS A 729 -2.43 33.59 -6.51
N ASP A 730 -3.31 33.02 -7.32
CA ASP A 730 -2.91 32.46 -8.62
C ASP A 730 -2.35 33.54 -9.55
N ALA A 731 -2.94 34.74 -9.52
CA ALA A 731 -2.45 35.88 -10.27
C ALA A 731 -1.06 36.34 -9.78
N PHE A 732 -0.77 36.28 -8.47
CA PHE A 732 0.57 36.58 -7.96
C PHE A 732 1.62 35.57 -8.44
N LEU A 733 1.26 34.28 -8.45
CA LEU A 733 2.16 33.21 -8.87
C LEU A 733 2.42 33.22 -10.38
N GLU A 734 1.39 33.49 -11.19
CA GLU A 734 1.52 33.55 -12.65
C GLU A 734 2.37 34.73 -13.11
N LYS A 735 2.26 35.87 -12.42
CA LYS A 735 2.94 37.13 -12.79
C LYS A 735 4.22 37.41 -11.99
N ASP A 736 4.62 36.49 -11.11
CA ASP A 736 5.82 36.58 -10.25
C ASP A 736 5.96 37.94 -9.54
N ILE A 737 4.88 38.37 -8.87
CA ILE A 737 4.79 39.69 -8.24
C ILE A 737 5.71 39.78 -7.01
N GLN A 738 6.58 40.80 -6.99
CA GLN A 738 7.42 41.12 -5.84
C GLN A 738 6.59 41.79 -4.73
N ASN A 739 6.62 41.23 -3.51
CA ASN A 739 5.81 41.65 -2.35
C ASN A 739 4.28 41.59 -2.60
N PRO A 740 3.71 40.38 -2.78
CA PRO A 740 2.28 40.22 -3.01
C PRO A 740 1.46 40.60 -1.77
N GLU A 741 0.49 41.49 -1.93
CA GLU A 741 -0.32 42.06 -0.87
C GLU A 741 -1.80 42.09 -1.23
N ILE A 742 -2.64 41.68 -0.28
CA ILE A 742 -4.11 41.77 -0.36
C ILE A 742 -4.60 42.64 0.81
N LEU A 743 -5.47 43.59 0.50
CA LEU A 743 -6.11 44.49 1.46
C LEU A 743 -7.63 44.27 1.48
N ILE A 744 -8.15 43.90 2.64
CA ILE A 744 -9.60 43.72 2.87
C ILE A 744 -10.14 44.87 3.72
N LYS A 745 -11.14 45.59 3.22
CA LYS A 745 -11.79 46.71 3.93
C LYS A 745 -13.28 46.52 4.01
N THR A 746 -13.86 46.71 5.19
CA THR A 746 -15.32 46.79 5.37
C THR A 746 -15.75 48.23 5.63
N LYS A 747 -16.89 48.63 5.08
CA LYS A 747 -17.51 49.94 5.35
C LYS A 747 -19.02 49.85 5.34
N LYS A 748 -19.68 50.30 6.40
CA LYS A 748 -21.14 50.38 6.45
C LYS A 748 -21.62 51.64 5.71
N VAL A 749 -22.58 51.49 4.80
CA VAL A 749 -23.15 52.59 4.02
C VAL A 749 -24.67 52.51 4.05
N GLN A 750 -25.31 53.34 4.90
CA GLN A 750 -26.77 53.49 5.06
C GLN A 750 -27.58 52.17 5.13
N THR A 751 -27.86 51.55 3.98
CA THR A 751 -28.67 50.35 3.80
C THR A 751 -27.88 49.08 3.47
N HIS A 752 -26.57 49.17 3.25
CA HIS A 752 -25.70 48.05 2.83
C HIS A 752 -24.37 48.01 3.60
N ILE A 753 -23.77 46.83 3.69
CA ILE A 753 -22.35 46.64 4.03
C ILE A 753 -21.56 46.51 2.73
N LYS A 754 -20.46 47.26 2.63
CA LYS A 754 -19.52 47.21 1.50
C LYS A 754 -18.25 46.49 1.94
N ILE A 755 -17.90 45.40 1.25
CA ILE A 755 -16.64 44.66 1.42
C ILE A 755 -15.78 44.92 0.18
N MET A 756 -14.58 45.45 0.36
CA MET A 756 -13.61 45.73 -0.70
C MET A 756 -12.41 44.83 -0.51
N ILE A 757 -12.05 44.08 -1.55
CA ILE A 757 -10.89 43.19 -1.57
C ILE A 757 -10.00 43.66 -2.71
N SER A 758 -8.84 44.19 -2.38
CA SER A 758 -7.91 44.80 -3.34
C SER A 758 -6.59 44.03 -3.32
N ASP A 759 -6.09 43.65 -4.49
CA ASP A 759 -4.76 43.04 -4.64
C ASP A 759 -3.79 43.96 -5.38
N ASN A 760 -2.51 43.60 -5.39
CA ASN A 760 -1.47 44.22 -6.23
C ASN A 760 -0.99 43.28 -7.36
N ALA A 761 -1.87 42.39 -7.87
CA ALA A 761 -1.50 41.36 -8.85
C ALA A 761 -1.49 41.86 -10.31
N GLY A 762 -1.49 43.18 -10.53
CA GLY A 762 -1.77 43.80 -11.83
C GLY A 762 -3.24 43.66 -12.25
N GLY A 763 -3.70 44.53 -13.15
CA GLY A 763 -5.10 44.54 -13.59
C GLY A 763 -5.52 43.35 -14.48
N ILE A 764 -6.83 43.27 -14.72
CA ILE A 764 -7.48 42.40 -15.72
C ILE A 764 -7.54 43.15 -17.06
N SER A 765 -7.26 42.50 -18.19
CA SER A 765 -7.36 43.16 -19.51
C SER A 765 -8.78 43.69 -19.79
N GLU A 766 -8.89 44.91 -20.32
CA GLU A 766 -10.19 45.55 -20.61
C GLU A 766 -11.08 44.73 -21.56
N SER A 767 -10.46 43.91 -22.41
CA SER A 767 -11.14 43.00 -23.33
C SER A 767 -11.90 41.85 -22.64
N ILE A 768 -11.52 41.51 -21.41
CA ILE A 768 -12.05 40.36 -20.67
C ILE A 768 -12.70 40.72 -19.33
N ILE A 769 -12.50 41.94 -18.80
CA ILE A 769 -13.03 42.34 -17.48
C ILE A 769 -14.55 42.22 -17.38
N ASN A 770 -15.27 42.46 -18.49
CA ASN A 770 -16.72 42.31 -18.54
C ASN A 770 -17.18 40.84 -18.64
N LYS A 771 -16.25 39.92 -18.95
CA LYS A 771 -16.51 38.49 -19.14
C LYS A 771 -16.11 37.63 -17.94
N VAL A 772 -15.42 38.17 -16.93
CA VAL A 772 -14.92 37.38 -15.78
C VAL A 772 -16.02 36.74 -14.93
N PHE A 773 -17.25 37.23 -15.06
CA PHE A 773 -18.43 36.64 -14.44
C PHE A 773 -19.28 35.84 -15.42
N GLU A 774 -18.80 35.53 -16.63
CA GLU A 774 -19.48 34.59 -17.54
C GLU A 774 -19.16 33.14 -17.14
N PRO A 775 -20.13 32.22 -17.21
CA PRO A 775 -19.90 30.83 -16.85
C PRO A 775 -18.89 30.19 -17.80
N TYR A 776 -17.97 29.38 -17.24
CA TYR A 776 -16.86 28.70 -17.94
C TYR A 776 -15.79 29.62 -18.53
N PHE A 777 -15.86 30.93 -18.25
CA PHE A 777 -14.82 31.85 -18.67
C PHE A 777 -13.58 31.67 -17.78
N THR A 778 -12.46 31.29 -18.38
CA THR A 778 -11.17 31.16 -17.69
C THR A 778 -10.04 31.58 -18.62
N THR A 779 -8.99 32.16 -18.05
CA THR A 779 -7.75 32.51 -18.76
C THR A 779 -6.62 31.50 -18.52
N LYS A 780 -6.89 30.40 -17.80
CA LYS A 780 -5.91 29.37 -17.43
C LYS A 780 -5.91 28.26 -18.48
N GLU A 781 -5.00 28.27 -19.45
CA GLU A 781 -4.97 27.29 -20.58
C GLU A 781 -4.41 25.89 -20.24
N SER A 782 -4.16 25.55 -18.97
CA SER A 782 -3.71 24.21 -18.58
C SER A 782 -4.30 23.74 -17.24
N TYR A 783 -5.14 22.71 -17.33
CA TYR A 783 -5.58 21.73 -16.32
C TYR A 783 -6.26 22.14 -15.00
N ASN A 784 -6.32 23.42 -14.58
CA ASN A 784 -6.86 23.76 -13.24
C ASN A 784 -7.91 24.89 -13.17
N GLY A 785 -8.35 25.50 -14.28
CA GLY A 785 -9.37 26.55 -14.25
C GLY A 785 -10.75 26.05 -14.68
N THR A 786 -11.72 25.94 -13.76
CA THR A 786 -13.10 25.54 -14.14
C THR A 786 -13.92 26.67 -14.77
N GLY A 787 -13.50 27.93 -14.58
CA GLY A 787 -14.23 29.12 -15.04
C GLY A 787 -15.60 29.32 -14.37
N LEU A 788 -15.89 28.58 -13.28
CA LEU A 788 -17.16 28.64 -12.57
C LEU A 788 -17.10 29.46 -11.27
N GLY A 789 -15.92 29.62 -10.65
CA GLY A 789 -15.78 30.24 -9.32
C GLY A 789 -16.32 31.66 -9.21
N LEU A 790 -15.90 32.58 -10.09
CA LEU A 790 -16.37 33.99 -10.07
C LEU A 790 -17.83 34.12 -10.51
N TYR A 791 -18.27 33.33 -11.49
CA TYR A 791 -19.68 33.23 -11.87
C TYR A 791 -20.54 32.82 -10.67
N MET A 792 -20.11 31.80 -9.93
CA MET A 792 -20.77 31.34 -8.72
C MET A 792 -20.76 32.36 -7.60
N SER A 793 -19.63 33.07 -7.41
CA SER A 793 -19.56 34.17 -6.45
C SER A 793 -20.60 35.24 -6.76
N LYS A 794 -20.83 35.55 -8.04
CA LYS A 794 -21.86 36.50 -8.46
C LYS A 794 -23.27 35.99 -8.18
N ILE A 795 -23.57 34.72 -8.49
CA ILE A 795 -24.86 34.09 -8.20
C ILE A 795 -25.17 34.10 -6.70
N ILE A 796 -24.21 33.70 -5.85
CA ILE A 796 -24.37 33.68 -4.39
C ILE A 796 -24.69 35.08 -3.87
N ILE A 797 -23.91 36.09 -4.25
CA ILE A 797 -24.12 37.45 -3.79
C ILE A 797 -25.43 38.03 -4.32
N GLU A 798 -25.73 37.91 -5.61
CA GLU A 798 -26.88 38.57 -6.25
C GLU A 798 -28.21 37.84 -5.98
N GLN A 799 -28.23 36.49 -6.01
CA GLN A 799 -29.45 35.71 -5.83
C GLN A 799 -29.71 35.33 -4.37
N ASN A 800 -28.71 34.79 -3.66
CA ASN A 800 -28.91 34.26 -2.30
C ASN A 800 -28.85 35.36 -1.23
N MET A 801 -27.98 36.35 -1.41
CA MET A 801 -27.78 37.45 -0.46
C MET A 801 -28.46 38.77 -0.89
N LYS A 802 -29.12 38.79 -2.05
CA LYS A 802 -29.77 39.98 -2.66
C LYS A 802 -28.83 41.20 -2.75
N GLY A 803 -27.54 40.94 -2.96
CA GLY A 803 -26.47 41.92 -3.03
C GLY A 803 -26.01 42.22 -4.45
N GLN A 804 -24.82 42.80 -4.58
CA GLN A 804 -24.17 43.05 -5.88
C GLN A 804 -22.66 42.78 -5.78
N LEU A 805 -22.12 42.05 -6.75
CA LEU A 805 -20.68 41.79 -6.90
C LEU A 805 -20.15 42.52 -8.14
N SER A 806 -19.07 43.30 -7.98
CA SER A 806 -18.45 44.05 -9.07
C SER A 806 -16.92 43.97 -8.98
N VAL A 807 -16.26 44.19 -10.11
CA VAL A 807 -14.80 44.22 -10.23
C VAL A 807 -14.38 45.46 -10.99
N LYS A 808 -13.23 46.04 -10.61
CA LYS A 808 -12.58 47.12 -11.36
C LYS A 808 -11.06 47.00 -11.26
N ASN A 809 -10.36 47.50 -12.27
CA ASN A 809 -8.92 47.68 -12.18
C ASN A 809 -8.58 48.88 -11.30
N ILE A 810 -7.54 48.73 -10.49
CA ILE A 810 -6.86 49.80 -9.76
C ILE A 810 -5.42 49.92 -10.29
N LYS A 811 -4.69 50.99 -9.92
CA LYS A 811 -3.37 51.31 -10.51
C LYS A 811 -2.43 50.11 -10.65
N ASN A 812 -2.35 49.26 -9.62
CA ASN A 812 -1.40 48.13 -9.58
C ASN A 812 -2.07 46.76 -9.39
N GLY A 813 -3.38 46.64 -9.62
CA GLY A 813 -4.11 45.40 -9.30
C GLY A 813 -5.60 45.46 -9.58
N VAL A 814 -6.36 44.64 -8.87
CA VAL A 814 -7.81 44.52 -9.03
C VAL A 814 -8.50 44.80 -7.70
N GLU A 815 -9.67 45.45 -7.73
CA GLU A 815 -10.55 45.59 -6.57
C GLU A 815 -11.91 44.91 -6.86
N PHE A 816 -12.22 43.87 -6.09
CA PHE A 816 -13.55 43.29 -6.00
C PHE A 816 -14.35 44.01 -4.93
N THR A 817 -15.58 44.40 -5.26
CA THR A 817 -16.50 45.07 -4.34
C THR A 817 -17.79 44.27 -4.22
N ILE A 818 -18.10 43.90 -2.97
CA ILE A 818 -19.32 43.20 -2.58
C ILE A 818 -20.24 44.17 -1.82
N TYR A 819 -21.49 44.30 -2.26
CA TYR A 819 -22.53 45.04 -1.58
C TYR A 819 -23.58 44.06 -1.06
N ILE A 820 -23.85 44.08 0.26
CA ILE A 820 -24.88 43.21 0.86
C ILE A 820 -25.86 44.08 1.66
N PRO A 821 -27.19 43.97 1.44
CA PRO A 821 -28.18 44.75 2.17
C PRO A 821 -28.27 44.37 3.66
N LEU A 822 -28.37 45.37 4.53
CA LEU A 822 -28.46 45.20 6.00
C LEU A 822 -29.82 44.67 6.47
N LYS A 823 -30.87 44.81 5.65
CA LYS A 823 -32.21 44.25 5.88
C LYS A 823 -32.64 43.49 4.62
N ILE A 824 -32.81 42.19 4.75
CA ILE A 824 -33.44 41.35 3.75
C ILE A 824 -34.94 41.38 4.06
N ASN A 825 -35.75 42.13 3.30
CA ASN A 825 -37.20 41.92 3.30
C ASN A 825 -37.54 40.57 2.65
#